data_AF-A0A4Q3WY28-F1
#
_entry.id   AF-A0A4Q3WY28-F1
#
_cell.length_a   1.000
_cell.length_b   1.000
_cell.length_c   1.000
_cell.angle_alpha   90.00
_cell.angle_beta   90.00
_cell.angle_gamma   90.00
#
_symmetry.space_group_name_H-M   'P 1'
#
loop_
_entity.id
_entity.type
_entity.pdbx_description
1 polymer ?
#
loop_
_entity_poly.entity_id
_entity_poly.type
_entity_poly.pdbx_seq_one_letter_code
_entity_poly.pdbx_strand_id
1 'polypeptide(L)'
;MPPLNSYIPQISSLSSDLAEQARPRVAQIFRYLQALDQLRNPILRQVSEQRWHLSLSSLPEHESIALSSPQILSADDSLEAEDSDFISSQGTNAEIEGKTIVGLRDGLIDTILRVRRPELTNAPRLPPALEGWVQGWEDPYGSPHQSASRSSSSGATPPVGSLLENFASNPSRGQAWATWLEEWNEWSQSERPARQAMQLYEKFYEWHSTLSREGERYELMLGDGVLNWRRPEGGINHPLLLRRLDLQFDLDKNEFLLQETDSPVEFYSALFRGLTDVPGPTIRALRDEAKMPGVEPLGGEATDLYLKRLASRLSVRGEFCGTQRLKGEADHPRLVRESFIFVRNRTLGFSSALESVLAHIEEGGEISEALWGVVGVEAPPRVIDDSKLAGGSLLDANEDESVLLSKAANVEQLAIARRLEEHGNVLVQGPPGTGKTHTISNLIGHLLAQGKTVLVTSHTTKALRVLRDQVVEPLRPLCVSVLDNDVEGRHQLEAAVNAIVERLASDSALELVQQGQALAKQRSQFIRDLQDARAALLEARGGEYREIVVQGDTLSPSEAARIVAQGCGVNDWLPGPVTPGIPCPLSLLDLNSLYATNSAISPTDEEEMFLPLPETGQLPSAEAFAAMVESEKQFQGQELSHGEGHWRPIDQTGAPSGINAALASLQSLQSQIQKAIKPLAEMQDWKLAAVAAGQAGGSEREIWNSLLSSIEAVRAKSVAARESILTHGPELAGAIDMETQESVLADICAHLQGGGNLGAVTLLLHRNWKPVMEATRVGGSKPTKKEHFEALLAMAQLARERKQLSARWDRQMAPLGAPAARELSSEIEVGAGQFVPLIQGCLDWYSTAWGPIEEEMKKLGLDWARVLEQSAPVMASHAELLRLREAVTNVLPALVTSQVARLRHAQVQRAMVEVSKRLDAFG
;
A
#
# COMPACT_ATOMS: atom_id res chain seq x y z
N MET A 1 23.36 -14.79 -19.98
CA MET A 1 22.45 -14.77 -18.82
C MET A 1 21.69 -16.08 -18.78
N PRO A 2 21.90 -16.94 -17.77
CA PRO A 2 21.01 -18.08 -17.55
C PRO A 2 19.72 -17.61 -16.85
N PRO A 3 18.59 -18.33 -16.99
CA PRO A 3 17.28 -17.87 -16.51
C PRO A 3 17.12 -18.06 -14.99
N LEU A 4 16.53 -17.06 -14.34
CA LEU A 4 16.26 -16.89 -12.90
C LEU A 4 15.41 -17.98 -12.20
N ASN A 5 15.07 -19.09 -12.85
CA ASN A 5 14.07 -20.05 -12.34
C ASN A 5 14.61 -21.20 -11.48
N SER A 6 15.93 -21.30 -11.23
CA SER A 6 16.52 -22.42 -10.47
C SER A 6 16.79 -22.16 -8.98
N TYR A 7 16.63 -20.92 -8.48
CA TYR A 7 17.00 -20.55 -7.10
C TYR A 7 15.84 -20.52 -6.09
N ILE A 8 14.59 -20.55 -6.55
CA ILE A 8 13.40 -20.43 -5.69
C ILE A 8 13.19 -21.67 -4.77
N PRO A 9 13.48 -22.92 -5.18
CA PRO A 9 13.23 -24.08 -4.30
C PRO A 9 14.15 -24.13 -3.06
N GLN A 10 15.41 -23.70 -3.18
CA GLN A 10 16.42 -23.81 -2.12
C GLN A 10 16.21 -22.82 -0.97
N ILE A 11 15.65 -21.63 -1.25
CA ILE A 11 15.39 -20.62 -0.23
C ILE A 11 14.23 -21.05 0.69
N SER A 12 13.21 -21.70 0.13
CA SER A 12 12.07 -22.19 0.92
C SER A 12 12.46 -23.27 1.94
N SER A 13 13.34 -24.21 1.55
CA SER A 13 13.81 -25.27 2.45
C SER A 13 14.71 -24.73 3.56
N LEU A 14 15.60 -23.78 3.25
CA LEU A 14 16.47 -23.12 4.24
C LEU A 14 15.66 -22.29 5.26
N SER A 15 14.60 -21.62 4.81
CA SER A 15 13.71 -20.85 5.70
C SER A 15 12.93 -21.75 6.67
N SER A 16 12.56 -22.96 6.22
CA SER A 16 11.88 -23.98 7.04
C SER A 16 12.78 -24.49 8.17
N ASP A 17 14.03 -24.83 7.85
CA ASP A 17 15.00 -25.34 8.84
C ASP A 17 15.35 -24.29 9.90
N LEU A 18 15.49 -23.02 9.50
CA LEU A 18 15.74 -21.91 10.42
C LEU A 18 14.52 -21.64 11.32
N ALA A 19 13.30 -21.73 10.77
CA ALA A 19 12.07 -21.57 11.54
C ALA A 19 11.91 -22.67 12.62
N GLU A 20 12.25 -23.93 12.31
CA GLU A 20 12.23 -25.02 13.29
C GLU A 20 13.25 -24.79 14.42
N GLN A 21 14.43 -24.25 14.11
CA GLN A 21 15.44 -23.92 15.12
C GLN A 21 15.05 -22.72 16.01
N ALA A 22 14.41 -21.70 15.43
CA ALA A 22 14.02 -20.48 16.14
C ALA A 22 12.83 -20.73 17.08
N ARG A 23 11.86 -21.56 16.68
CA ARG A 23 10.61 -21.83 17.42
C ARG A 23 10.79 -22.13 18.93
N PRO A 24 11.61 -23.11 19.36
CA PRO A 24 11.77 -23.41 20.78
C PRO A 24 12.41 -22.26 21.57
N ARG A 25 13.33 -21.50 20.96
CA ARG A 25 13.98 -20.34 21.60
C ARG A 25 13.01 -19.17 21.78
N VAL A 26 12.20 -18.90 20.76
CA VAL A 26 11.17 -17.84 20.83
C VAL A 26 10.14 -18.21 21.91
N ALA A 27 9.67 -19.46 21.94
CA ALA A 27 8.76 -19.94 22.99
C ALA A 27 9.34 -19.72 24.39
N GLN A 28 10.65 -19.97 24.58
CA GLN A 28 11.32 -19.76 25.87
C GLN A 28 11.32 -18.29 26.31
N ILE A 29 11.55 -17.35 25.39
CA ILE A 29 11.47 -15.90 25.68
C ILE A 29 10.06 -15.52 26.13
N PHE A 30 9.03 -15.96 25.42
CA PHE A 30 7.65 -15.64 25.77
C PHE A 30 7.21 -16.27 27.10
N ARG A 31 7.70 -17.49 27.44
CA ARG A 31 7.48 -18.09 28.78
C ARG A 31 8.19 -17.29 29.88
N TYR A 32 9.40 -16.80 29.62
CA TYR A 32 10.10 -15.91 30.56
C TYR A 32 9.33 -14.61 30.77
N LEU A 33 8.84 -13.97 29.70
CA LEU A 33 8.02 -12.75 29.79
C LEU A 33 6.72 -12.99 30.58
N GLN A 34 6.09 -14.15 30.41
CA GLN A 34 4.89 -14.53 31.16
C GLN A 34 5.19 -14.67 32.66
N ALA A 35 6.29 -15.34 33.03
CA ALA A 35 6.72 -15.45 34.42
C ALA A 35 7.09 -14.08 35.03
N LEU A 36 7.76 -13.23 34.25
CA LEU A 36 8.13 -11.88 34.69
C LEU A 36 6.90 -10.98 34.91
N ASP A 37 5.90 -11.05 34.04
CA ASP A 37 4.62 -10.35 34.21
C ASP A 37 3.90 -10.79 35.48
N GLN A 38 3.85 -12.11 35.73
CA GLN A 38 3.26 -12.68 36.95
C GLN A 38 3.96 -12.20 38.23
N LEU A 39 5.27 -12.00 38.19
CA LEU A 39 6.04 -11.47 39.32
C LEU A 39 5.80 -9.96 39.54
N ARG A 40 5.69 -9.20 38.45
CA ARG A 40 5.48 -7.73 38.53
C ARG A 40 4.06 -7.35 38.89
N ASN A 41 3.09 -8.17 38.50
CA ASN A 41 1.66 -7.94 38.69
C ASN A 41 1.06 -9.07 39.53
N PRO A 42 1.29 -9.08 40.87
CA PRO A 42 0.73 -10.10 41.74
C PRO A 42 -0.81 -10.01 41.75
N ILE A 43 -1.44 -11.17 41.87
CA ILE A 43 -2.90 -11.29 41.90
C ILE A 43 -3.41 -10.75 43.24
N LEU A 44 -4.21 -9.69 43.19
CA LEU A 44 -4.89 -9.17 44.36
C LEU A 44 -6.09 -10.06 44.68
N ARG A 45 -6.11 -10.63 45.89
CA ARG A 45 -7.13 -11.61 46.29
C ARG A 45 -8.22 -11.00 47.17
N GLN A 46 -7.98 -9.80 47.70
CA GLN A 46 -8.96 -9.05 48.46
C GLN A 46 -9.29 -7.71 47.79
N VAL A 47 -10.57 -7.34 47.72
CA VAL A 47 -10.97 -6.00 47.24
C VAL A 47 -10.33 -4.89 48.08
N SER A 48 -10.14 -5.13 49.37
CA SER A 48 -9.51 -4.18 50.29
C SER A 48 -8.04 -3.91 49.98
N GLU A 49 -7.37 -4.77 49.21
CA GLU A 49 -5.99 -4.54 48.73
C GLU A 49 -5.97 -3.62 47.50
N GLN A 50 -7.13 -3.36 46.88
CA GLN A 50 -7.24 -2.39 45.80
C GLN A 50 -6.98 -0.98 46.33
N ARG A 51 -6.44 -0.11 45.46
CA ARG A 51 -5.99 1.23 45.85
C ARG A 51 -7.11 2.10 46.42
N TRP A 52 -8.33 1.89 45.94
CA TRP A 52 -9.55 2.42 46.51
C TRP A 52 -10.72 1.51 46.13
N HIS A 53 -11.70 1.39 47.02
CA HIS A 53 -12.92 0.65 46.80
C HIS A 53 -14.08 1.30 47.56
N LEU A 54 -15.29 1.10 47.05
CA LEU A 54 -16.55 1.60 47.58
C LEU A 54 -17.62 0.52 47.36
N SER A 55 -18.23 0.04 48.44
CA SER A 55 -19.40 -0.84 48.31
C SER A 55 -20.62 0.01 47.98
N LEU A 56 -21.40 -0.38 46.96
CA LEU A 56 -22.63 0.35 46.62
C LEU A 56 -23.66 0.28 47.76
N SER A 57 -23.59 -0.75 48.61
CA SER A 57 -24.42 -0.86 49.82
C SER A 57 -24.04 0.11 50.94
N SER A 58 -22.91 0.80 50.83
CA SER A 58 -22.40 1.75 51.83
C SER A 58 -22.55 3.22 51.43
N LEU A 59 -23.27 3.49 50.34
CA LEU A 59 -23.54 4.86 49.89
C LEU A 59 -24.41 5.61 50.92
N PRO A 60 -24.13 6.90 51.18
CA PRO A 60 -24.97 7.70 52.07
C PRO A 60 -26.32 7.99 51.42
N GLU A 61 -27.39 7.93 52.21
CA GLU A 61 -28.73 8.31 51.81
C GLU A 61 -28.84 9.85 51.80
N HIS A 62 -28.56 10.48 50.67
CA HIS A 62 -28.60 11.93 50.49
C HIS A 62 -29.03 12.30 49.07
N GLU A 63 -29.77 13.41 48.89
CA GLU A 63 -30.29 13.86 47.58
C GLU A 63 -29.21 14.12 46.52
N SER A 64 -27.99 14.43 46.97
CA SER A 64 -26.83 14.65 46.09
C SER A 64 -26.26 13.36 45.52
N ILE A 65 -26.71 12.19 45.97
CA ILE A 65 -26.30 10.88 45.46
C ILE A 65 -27.52 10.19 44.87
N ALA A 66 -27.43 9.79 43.61
CA ALA A 66 -28.46 8.99 42.97
C ALA A 66 -27.82 7.75 42.34
N LEU A 67 -28.28 6.57 42.76
CA LEU A 67 -27.96 5.29 42.15
C LEU A 67 -29.09 4.93 41.18
N SER A 68 -28.79 4.80 39.90
CA SER A 68 -29.76 4.29 38.93
C SER A 68 -29.70 2.77 38.95
N SER A 69 -30.79 2.11 39.32
CA SER A 69 -30.92 0.66 39.16
C SER A 69 -31.48 0.37 37.76
N PRO A 70 -30.95 -0.59 36.98
CA PRO A 70 -31.48 -0.93 35.65
C PRO A 70 -32.87 -1.60 35.65
N GLN A 71 -33.58 -1.61 36.78
CA GLN A 71 -34.89 -2.25 36.91
C GLN A 71 -35.99 -1.19 37.05
N ILE A 72 -36.67 -0.90 35.93
CA ILE A 72 -38.13 -0.92 35.73
C ILE A 72 -38.36 -0.60 34.24
N LEU A 73 -38.44 -1.64 33.43
CA LEU A 73 -39.27 -1.64 32.22
C LEU A 73 -40.11 -2.91 32.32
N SER A 74 -41.20 -2.83 33.09
CA SER A 74 -42.28 -3.81 32.98
C SER A 74 -42.87 -3.66 31.58
N ALA A 75 -42.80 -4.75 30.82
CA ALA A 75 -43.51 -4.91 29.56
C ALA A 75 -45.02 -4.84 29.84
N ASP A 76 -45.64 -3.69 29.59
CA ASP A 76 -47.11 -3.58 29.41
C ASP A 76 -47.55 -2.36 28.57
N ASP A 77 -46.67 -1.40 28.26
CA ASP A 77 -47.04 -0.27 27.37
C ASP A 77 -46.65 -0.49 25.91
N SER A 78 -47.21 -1.54 25.31
CA SER A 78 -47.23 -1.66 23.86
C SER A 78 -48.60 -2.16 23.42
N LEU A 79 -49.54 -1.23 23.19
CA LEU A 79 -50.65 -1.34 22.26
C LEU A 79 -51.31 0.04 22.10
N GLU A 80 -51.76 0.33 20.87
CA GLU A 80 -52.57 1.47 20.42
C GLU A 80 -51.80 2.71 19.92
N ALA A 81 -51.28 2.58 18.70
CA ALA A 81 -51.24 3.68 17.75
C ALA A 81 -52.35 3.45 16.71
N GLU A 82 -53.46 4.20 16.80
CA GLU A 82 -54.35 4.47 15.68
C GLU A 82 -54.82 5.94 15.71
N ASP A 83 -54.56 6.60 14.57
CA ASP A 83 -55.24 7.72 13.92
C ASP A 83 -56.29 8.56 14.67
N SER A 84 -56.16 9.90 14.61
CA SER A 84 -57.06 10.76 13.82
C SER A 84 -56.99 12.27 14.17
N ASP A 85 -57.33 13.06 13.15
CA ASP A 85 -57.29 14.50 13.00
C ASP A 85 -58.27 15.35 13.86
N PHE A 86 -57.88 16.64 14.01
CA PHE A 86 -58.71 17.87 13.96
C PHE A 86 -59.64 18.34 15.12
N ILE A 87 -59.47 19.63 15.45
CA ILE A 87 -60.43 20.69 15.90
C ILE A 87 -60.67 20.96 17.42
N SER A 88 -60.09 22.09 17.84
CA SER A 88 -60.61 23.26 18.60
C SER A 88 -61.42 23.14 19.91
N SER A 89 -61.03 24.05 20.82
CA SER A 89 -61.85 25.03 21.59
C SER A 89 -61.95 24.89 23.11
N GLN A 90 -61.44 25.94 23.78
CA GLN A 90 -61.90 26.68 24.98
C GLN A 90 -62.29 25.99 26.31
N GLY A 91 -61.69 26.51 27.39
CA GLY A 91 -62.16 26.53 28.80
C GLY A 91 -61.74 25.28 29.60
N THR A 92 -61.20 25.33 30.82
CA THR A 92 -61.28 26.30 31.93
C THR A 92 -60.22 25.92 33.00
N ASN A 93 -59.74 26.93 33.75
CA ASN A 93 -58.78 26.81 34.86
C ASN A 93 -59.21 25.84 35.97
N ALA A 94 -58.26 25.04 36.47
CA ALA A 94 -58.07 24.78 37.91
C ALA A 94 -56.68 24.17 38.14
N GLU A 95 -55.88 24.82 38.97
CA GLU A 95 -54.52 24.47 39.38
C GLU A 95 -54.50 23.17 40.20
N ILE A 96 -53.59 22.26 39.85
CA ILE A 96 -52.97 21.30 40.78
C ILE A 96 -51.47 21.29 40.45
N GLU A 97 -50.67 21.81 41.37
CA GLU A 97 -49.20 21.82 41.30
C GLU A 97 -48.65 20.39 41.34
N GLY A 98 -48.50 19.77 40.17
CA GLY A 98 -47.61 18.65 39.93
C GLY A 98 -46.53 19.11 38.97
N LYS A 99 -45.30 19.34 39.46
CA LYS A 99 -44.14 19.59 38.60
C LYS A 99 -43.75 18.30 37.89
N THR A 100 -44.42 18.02 36.78
CA THR A 100 -43.96 17.09 35.75
C THR A 100 -42.86 17.79 34.97
N ILE A 101 -41.61 17.40 35.18
CA ILE A 101 -40.50 17.76 34.29
C ILE A 101 -40.69 16.93 33.01
N VAL A 102 -41.33 17.52 32.00
CA VAL A 102 -41.30 17.01 30.63
C VAL A 102 -40.10 17.64 29.94
N GLY A 103 -39.13 16.81 29.57
CA GLY A 103 -37.98 17.18 28.75
C GLY A 103 -36.69 16.55 29.26
N LEU A 104 -36.29 15.43 28.64
CA LEU A 104 -34.98 14.75 28.61
C LEU A 104 -35.20 13.22 28.54
N ARG A 105 -35.74 12.73 27.42
CA ARG A 105 -35.66 11.31 27.05
C ARG A 105 -34.81 11.21 25.79
N ASP A 106 -33.51 11.21 26.00
CA ASP A 106 -32.46 10.59 25.18
C ASP A 106 -31.13 10.89 25.91
N GLY A 107 -30.59 9.92 26.66
CA GLY A 107 -29.25 10.03 27.29
C GLY A 107 -29.11 9.63 28.77
N LEU A 108 -30.19 9.31 29.49
CA LEU A 108 -30.12 8.99 30.94
C LEU A 108 -30.02 7.49 31.27
N ILE A 109 -29.98 6.60 30.28
CA ILE A 109 -30.08 5.15 30.49
C ILE A 109 -28.74 4.53 30.96
N ASP A 110 -27.60 5.19 30.73
CA ASP A 110 -26.27 4.60 30.95
C ASP A 110 -25.54 5.07 32.22
N THR A 111 -26.21 5.83 33.09
CA THR A 111 -25.58 6.40 34.31
C THR A 111 -25.86 5.56 35.55
N ILE A 112 -24.85 4.91 36.12
CA ILE A 112 -24.97 4.06 37.33
C ILE A 112 -25.07 4.90 38.60
N LEU A 113 -24.16 5.86 38.76
CA LEU A 113 -24.05 6.66 39.99
C LEU A 113 -23.83 8.13 39.63
N ARG A 114 -24.66 8.99 40.19
CA ARG A 114 -24.51 10.44 40.13
C ARG A 114 -24.14 10.97 41.50
N VAL A 115 -23.09 11.79 41.57
CA VAL A 115 -22.63 12.45 42.80
C VAL A 115 -22.52 13.95 42.57
N ARG A 116 -23.49 14.72 43.06
CA ARG A 116 -23.49 16.18 43.07
C ARG A 116 -22.78 16.70 44.32
N ARG A 117 -22.23 17.91 44.24
CA ARG A 117 -21.74 18.63 45.41
C ARG A 117 -22.91 18.93 46.39
N PRO A 118 -22.89 18.41 47.62
CA PRO A 118 -23.94 18.71 48.62
C PRO A 118 -23.75 20.10 49.21
N GLU A 119 -24.85 20.68 49.71
CA GLU A 119 -24.82 21.89 50.52
C GLU A 119 -24.59 21.51 51.99
N LEU A 120 -23.54 22.05 52.60
CA LEU A 120 -23.23 21.82 54.02
C LEU A 120 -23.77 22.97 54.86
N THR A 121 -24.37 22.63 56.00
CA THR A 121 -24.96 23.60 56.93
C THR A 121 -24.13 23.74 58.20
N ASN A 122 -24.12 24.92 58.80
CA ASN A 122 -23.41 25.15 60.05
C ASN A 122 -24.24 24.67 61.25
N ALA A 123 -23.56 24.20 62.30
CA ALA A 123 -24.21 23.78 63.54
C ALA A 123 -25.10 24.90 64.12
N PRO A 124 -26.25 24.56 64.73
CA PRO A 124 -27.16 25.54 65.32
C PRO A 124 -26.42 26.36 66.38
N ARG A 125 -26.53 27.69 66.28
CA ARG A 125 -25.83 28.61 67.19
C ARG A 125 -26.26 28.36 68.63
N LEU A 126 -25.30 28.31 69.54
CA LEU A 126 -25.59 28.19 70.97
C LEU A 126 -26.40 29.40 71.45
N PRO A 127 -27.51 29.19 72.17
CA PRO A 127 -28.18 30.24 72.93
C PRO A 127 -27.19 30.96 73.88
N PRO A 128 -27.34 32.27 74.13
CA PRO A 128 -26.45 33.01 75.05
C PRO A 128 -26.34 32.40 76.45
N ALA A 129 -27.36 31.64 76.87
CA ALA A 129 -27.37 30.93 78.15
C ALA A 129 -26.41 29.71 78.20
N LEU A 130 -26.03 29.16 77.04
CA LEU A 130 -25.20 27.97 76.85
C LEU A 130 -23.78 28.28 76.33
N GLU A 131 -23.51 29.54 75.92
CA GLU A 131 -22.17 29.97 75.50
C GLU A 131 -21.12 29.75 76.60
N GLY A 132 -20.03 29.06 76.23
CA GLY A 132 -18.94 28.70 77.15
C GLY A 132 -19.22 27.50 78.07
N TRP A 133 -20.37 26.84 77.95
CA TRP A 133 -20.73 25.65 78.74
C TRP A 133 -20.72 24.34 77.94
N VAL A 134 -20.91 24.42 76.62
CA VAL A 134 -21.03 23.28 75.71
C VAL A 134 -19.76 23.11 74.89
N GLN A 135 -19.25 21.88 74.80
CA GLN A 135 -18.11 21.52 73.96
C GLN A 135 -18.48 20.40 72.98
N GLY A 136 -17.73 20.30 71.86
CA GLY A 136 -17.89 19.23 70.88
C GLY A 136 -19.15 19.31 70.01
N TRP A 137 -19.80 20.48 69.95
CA TRP A 137 -21.06 20.70 69.22
C TRP A 137 -20.87 21.10 67.74
N GLU A 138 -19.66 21.49 67.34
CA GLU A 138 -19.36 21.91 65.95
C GLU A 138 -19.23 20.72 64.98
N ASP A 139 -18.97 19.52 65.50
CA ASP A 139 -18.84 18.29 64.73
C ASP A 139 -20.14 17.45 64.82
N PRO A 140 -20.84 17.18 63.72
CA PRO A 140 -22.05 16.36 63.74
C PRO A 140 -21.80 14.90 64.14
N TYR A 141 -20.55 14.40 64.05
CA TYR A 141 -20.17 13.08 64.59
C TYR A 141 -19.80 13.13 66.08
N GLY A 142 -19.65 14.33 66.62
CA GLY A 142 -19.41 14.56 68.03
C GLY A 142 -20.61 14.20 68.90
N SER A 143 -20.41 14.34 70.20
CA SER A 143 -21.49 14.27 71.18
C SER A 143 -21.40 15.56 71.99
N PRO A 144 -22.37 16.47 71.88
CA PRO A 144 -22.39 17.69 72.68
C PRO A 144 -22.48 17.31 74.16
N HIS A 145 -21.57 17.85 74.97
CA HIS A 145 -21.62 17.63 76.42
C HIS A 145 -21.57 18.96 77.16
N GLN A 146 -22.38 19.05 78.22
CA GLN A 146 -22.43 20.20 79.13
C GLN A 146 -21.34 20.10 80.21
N SER A 147 -20.66 21.21 80.49
CA SER A 147 -19.71 21.32 81.60
C SER A 147 -20.46 21.52 82.92
N ALA A 148 -20.14 20.74 83.96
CA ALA A 148 -20.86 20.81 85.24
C ALA A 148 -20.67 22.13 86.00
N SER A 149 -19.50 22.77 85.85
CA SER A 149 -19.17 24.05 86.46
C SER A 149 -18.24 24.89 85.57
N ARG A 150 -18.32 26.22 85.68
CA ARG A 150 -17.36 27.15 85.04
C ARG A 150 -16.84 28.16 86.07
N SER A 151 -15.58 28.55 85.93
CA SER A 151 -15.01 29.70 86.63
C SER A 151 -15.07 30.92 85.71
N SER A 152 -15.83 31.95 86.08
CA SER A 152 -15.83 33.21 85.33
C SER A 152 -14.62 34.06 85.72
N SER A 153 -13.61 34.16 84.85
CA SER A 153 -12.59 35.20 84.92
C SER A 153 -12.49 35.90 83.57
N SER A 154 -13.00 37.12 83.45
CA SER A 154 -12.68 37.97 82.31
C SER A 154 -11.41 38.76 82.62
N GLY A 155 -10.35 38.54 81.86
CA GLY A 155 -9.10 39.33 81.93
C GLY A 155 -7.94 38.60 82.58
N ALA A 156 -6.76 38.72 81.96
CA ALA A 156 -5.50 38.14 82.37
C ALA A 156 -4.95 38.78 83.66
N THR A 157 -5.56 38.48 84.82
CA THR A 157 -4.98 38.54 86.18
C THR A 157 -6.06 38.12 87.18
N PRO A 158 -5.80 37.21 88.14
CA PRO A 158 -6.85 36.70 89.02
C PRO A 158 -7.12 37.68 90.18
N PRO A 159 -8.37 38.13 90.41
CA PRO A 159 -8.78 38.55 91.73
C PRO A 159 -9.20 37.32 92.55
N VAL A 160 -8.81 37.31 93.82
CA VAL A 160 -9.25 36.33 94.83
C VAL A 160 -10.78 36.40 94.92
N GLY A 161 -11.45 35.30 94.59
CA GLY A 161 -12.91 35.17 94.57
C GLY A 161 -13.46 34.68 93.22
N SER A 162 -12.98 33.56 92.71
CA SER A 162 -13.60 32.88 91.57
C SER A 162 -14.98 32.35 91.96
N LEU A 163 -16.04 33.00 91.49
CA LEU A 163 -17.39 32.45 91.58
C LEU A 163 -17.46 31.19 90.72
N LEU A 164 -17.57 30.04 91.39
CA LEU A 164 -17.80 28.75 90.75
C LEU A 164 -19.28 28.69 90.39
N GLU A 165 -19.58 29.00 89.14
CA GLU A 165 -20.95 28.97 88.63
C GLU A 165 -21.27 27.52 88.26
N ASN A 166 -22.40 26.99 88.76
CA ASN A 166 -22.87 25.63 88.43
C ASN A 166 -23.92 25.69 87.31
N PHE A 167 -23.87 24.74 86.38
CA PHE A 167 -24.81 24.70 85.25
C PHE A 167 -26.28 24.64 85.71
N ALA A 168 -26.55 23.85 86.76
CA ALA A 168 -27.88 23.65 87.34
C ALA A 168 -28.41 24.83 88.19
N SER A 169 -27.60 25.87 88.45
CA SER A 169 -28.04 27.02 89.25
C SER A 169 -29.05 27.93 88.53
N ASN A 170 -29.19 27.79 87.21
CA ASN A 170 -30.16 28.52 86.41
C ASN A 170 -31.09 27.54 85.66
N PRO A 171 -32.39 27.44 86.04
CA PRO A 171 -33.35 26.56 85.39
C PRO A 171 -33.53 26.80 83.89
N SER A 172 -33.30 28.04 83.42
CA SER A 172 -33.41 28.38 82.00
C SER A 172 -32.33 27.71 81.13
N ARG A 173 -31.19 27.32 81.72
CA ARG A 173 -30.12 26.59 81.02
C ARG A 173 -30.48 25.15 80.72
N GLY A 174 -31.18 24.48 81.64
CA GLY A 174 -31.62 23.10 81.43
C GLY A 174 -32.67 22.98 80.33
N GLN A 175 -33.61 23.92 80.26
CA GLN A 175 -34.59 24.00 79.17
C GLN A 175 -33.93 24.41 77.84
N ALA A 176 -33.08 25.44 77.84
CA ALA A 176 -32.34 25.83 76.64
C ALA A 176 -31.45 24.70 76.10
N TRP A 177 -30.85 23.89 76.98
CA TRP A 177 -30.06 22.72 76.61
C TRP A 177 -30.91 21.64 75.96
N ALA A 178 -32.06 21.30 76.55
CA ALA A 178 -32.95 20.28 75.99
C ALA A 178 -33.47 20.68 74.59
N THR A 179 -33.92 21.93 74.42
CA THR A 179 -34.42 22.44 73.13
C THR A 179 -33.30 22.53 72.08
N TRP A 180 -32.14 23.09 72.46
CA TRP A 180 -31.01 23.19 71.52
C TRP A 180 -30.42 21.81 71.19
N LEU A 181 -30.41 20.85 72.12
CA LEU A 181 -29.95 19.48 71.86
C LEU A 181 -30.87 18.76 70.88
N GLU A 182 -32.19 19.03 70.92
CA GLU A 182 -33.15 18.54 69.94
C GLU A 182 -32.88 19.12 68.55
N GLU A 183 -32.75 20.45 68.44
CA GLU A 183 -32.35 21.14 67.20
C GLU A 183 -31.00 20.65 66.66
N TRP A 184 -30.02 20.41 67.54
CA TRP A 184 -28.71 19.89 67.18
C TRP A 184 -28.78 18.44 66.72
N ASN A 185 -29.61 17.60 67.34
CA ASN A 185 -29.79 16.20 66.93
C ASN A 185 -30.45 16.12 65.55
N GLU A 186 -31.45 16.95 65.27
CA GLU A 186 -32.07 17.05 63.95
C GLU A 186 -31.05 17.49 62.89
N TRP A 187 -30.30 18.57 63.17
CA TRP A 187 -29.22 19.03 62.29
C TRP A 187 -28.14 17.96 62.08
N SER A 188 -27.69 17.30 63.15
CA SER A 188 -26.66 16.26 63.09
C SER A 188 -27.11 15.06 62.25
N GLN A 189 -28.38 14.66 62.37
CA GLN A 189 -28.94 13.56 61.57
C GLN A 189 -29.02 13.90 60.08
N SER A 190 -29.37 15.14 59.71
CA SER A 190 -29.39 15.58 58.31
C SER A 190 -28.00 15.89 57.74
N GLU A 191 -27.10 16.45 58.55
CA GLU A 191 -25.77 16.90 58.13
C GLU A 191 -24.79 15.72 57.96
N ARG A 192 -24.95 14.63 58.72
CA ARG A 192 -24.10 13.42 58.61
C ARG A 192 -24.09 12.85 57.18
N PRO A 193 -25.24 12.50 56.55
CA PRO A 193 -25.27 12.06 55.15
C PRO A 193 -24.71 13.10 54.17
N ALA A 194 -24.97 14.40 54.39
CA ALA A 194 -24.43 15.46 53.54
C ALA A 194 -22.89 15.52 53.58
N ARG A 195 -22.28 15.40 54.76
CA ARG A 195 -20.81 15.33 54.90
C ARG A 195 -20.22 14.06 54.33
N GLN A 196 -20.90 12.92 54.43
CA GLN A 196 -20.46 11.67 53.77
C GLN A 196 -20.53 11.81 52.25
N ALA A 197 -21.58 12.45 51.72
CA ALA A 197 -21.69 12.76 50.31
C ALA A 197 -20.60 13.74 49.84
N MET A 198 -20.22 14.72 50.67
CA MET A 198 -19.13 15.65 50.36
C MET A 198 -17.78 14.92 50.30
N GLN A 199 -17.50 14.04 51.26
CA GLN A 199 -16.28 13.22 51.24
C GLN A 199 -16.22 12.34 49.99
N LEU A 200 -17.36 11.78 49.58
CA LEU A 200 -17.46 11.00 48.35
C LEU A 200 -17.20 11.87 47.11
N TYR A 201 -17.78 13.07 47.05
CA TYR A 201 -17.56 14.04 45.97
C TYR A 201 -16.08 14.44 45.86
N GLU A 202 -15.42 14.75 46.99
CA GLU A 202 -13.98 15.06 47.03
C GLU A 202 -13.13 13.88 46.54
N LYS A 203 -13.52 12.66 46.89
CA LYS A 203 -12.84 11.44 46.42
C LYS A 203 -13.02 11.23 44.92
N PHE A 204 -14.22 11.45 44.36
CA PHE A 204 -14.41 11.39 42.91
C PHE A 204 -13.68 12.52 42.19
N TYR A 205 -13.55 13.70 42.78
CA TYR A 205 -12.71 14.77 42.24
C TYR A 205 -11.22 14.38 42.18
N GLU A 206 -10.69 13.81 43.26
CA GLU A 206 -9.31 13.28 43.33
C GLU A 206 -9.08 12.19 42.26
N TRP A 207 -10.03 11.26 42.14
CA TRP A 207 -9.95 10.19 41.14
C TRP A 207 -10.14 10.68 39.71
N HIS A 208 -11.04 11.62 39.46
CA HIS A 208 -11.19 12.26 38.15
C HIS A 208 -9.87 12.91 37.73
N SER A 209 -9.26 13.73 38.60
CA SER A 209 -7.95 14.34 38.32
C SER A 209 -6.82 13.31 38.11
N THR A 210 -6.86 12.20 38.84
CA THR A 210 -5.85 11.14 38.72
C THR A 210 -6.07 10.31 37.46
N LEU A 211 -7.30 9.94 37.12
CA LEU A 211 -7.65 9.18 35.92
C LEU A 211 -7.41 10.00 34.65
N SER A 212 -7.68 11.32 34.67
CA SER A 212 -7.33 12.19 33.53
C SER A 212 -5.82 12.31 33.30
N ARG A 213 -4.98 12.17 34.33
CA ARG A 213 -3.50 12.29 34.22
C ARG A 213 -2.79 10.95 34.04
N GLU A 214 -3.29 9.90 34.69
CA GLU A 214 -2.68 8.56 34.80
C GLU A 214 -3.66 7.46 34.33
N GLY A 215 -4.60 7.74 33.43
CA GLY A 215 -5.60 6.78 32.90
C GLY A 215 -5.02 5.61 32.10
N GLU A 216 -3.73 5.64 31.78
CA GLU A 216 -2.99 4.49 31.25
C GLU A 216 -2.61 3.48 32.34
N ARG A 217 -2.49 3.95 33.59
CA ARG A 217 -2.04 3.16 34.73
C ARG A 217 -3.20 2.67 35.58
N TYR A 218 -4.25 3.47 35.70
CA TYR A 218 -5.40 3.18 36.55
C TYR A 218 -6.68 3.12 35.74
N GLU A 219 -7.59 2.26 36.16
CA GLU A 219 -8.95 2.17 35.62
C GLU A 219 -9.96 1.99 36.75
N LEU A 220 -11.17 2.52 36.52
CA LEU A 220 -12.31 2.41 37.42
C LEU A 220 -13.17 1.22 37.01
N MET A 221 -13.45 0.33 37.95
CA MET A 221 -14.17 -0.92 37.71
C MET A 221 -15.41 -1.03 38.58
N LEU A 222 -16.50 -1.50 37.99
CA LEU A 222 -17.66 -2.07 38.69
C LEU A 222 -17.44 -3.57 38.83
N GLY A 223 -17.37 -4.06 40.05
CA GLY A 223 -17.31 -5.48 40.36
C GLY A 223 -18.60 -5.98 40.98
N ASP A 224 -19.00 -7.21 40.65
CA ASP A 224 -20.14 -7.92 41.24
C ASP A 224 -19.82 -9.42 41.40
N GLY A 225 -20.59 -10.11 42.23
CA GLY A 225 -20.41 -11.54 42.52
C GLY A 225 -19.11 -11.83 43.27
N VAL A 226 -19.03 -11.45 44.54
CA VAL A 226 -17.84 -11.64 45.38
C VAL A 226 -17.64 -13.09 45.76
N LEU A 227 -16.47 -13.62 45.43
CA LEU A 227 -16.01 -14.94 45.86
C LEU A 227 -15.31 -14.82 47.22
N ASN A 228 -15.89 -15.47 48.23
CA ASN A 228 -15.32 -15.64 49.56
C ASN A 228 -14.84 -17.08 49.73
N TRP A 229 -13.52 -17.29 49.82
CA TRP A 229 -12.94 -18.63 49.95
C TRP A 229 -11.58 -18.62 50.65
N ARG A 230 -11.44 -19.33 51.77
CA ARG A 230 -10.17 -19.55 52.46
C ARG A 230 -9.35 -20.64 51.77
N ARG A 231 -8.08 -20.32 51.48
CA ARG A 231 -7.12 -21.23 50.84
C ARG A 231 -5.78 -21.25 51.57
N PRO A 232 -4.99 -22.34 51.46
CA PRO A 232 -3.64 -22.40 52.04
C PRO A 232 -2.70 -21.32 51.49
N GLU A 233 -2.89 -20.91 50.24
CA GLU A 233 -2.10 -19.86 49.61
C GLU A 233 -2.51 -18.44 50.03
N GLY A 234 -3.61 -18.27 50.80
CA GLY A 234 -4.19 -16.98 51.20
C GLY A 234 -5.68 -16.84 50.83
N GLY A 235 -6.49 -16.24 51.70
CA GLY A 235 -7.94 -16.10 51.53
C GLY A 235 -8.34 -15.19 50.35
N ILE A 236 -9.43 -15.54 49.69
CA ILE A 236 -10.02 -14.84 48.55
C ILE A 236 -11.29 -14.13 49.01
N ASN A 237 -11.38 -12.83 48.74
CA ASN A 237 -12.57 -12.00 48.94
C ASN A 237 -12.60 -10.92 47.85
N HIS A 238 -13.02 -11.29 46.64
CA HIS A 238 -12.96 -10.41 45.46
C HIS A 238 -14.11 -10.66 44.47
N PRO A 239 -14.68 -9.63 43.80
CA PRO A 239 -15.68 -9.79 42.75
C PRO A 239 -15.11 -10.52 41.54
N LEU A 240 -15.94 -11.33 40.91
CA LEU A 240 -15.58 -12.12 39.73
C LEU A 240 -16.03 -11.49 38.42
N LEU A 241 -17.17 -10.79 38.42
CA LEU A 241 -17.71 -10.12 37.24
C LEU A 241 -17.33 -8.65 37.32
N LEU A 242 -16.53 -8.18 36.37
CA LEU A 242 -16.00 -6.82 36.34
C LEU A 242 -16.45 -6.11 35.06
N ARG A 243 -16.79 -4.83 35.15
CA ARG A 243 -17.05 -3.97 33.99
C ARG A 243 -16.35 -2.63 34.18
N ARG A 244 -15.76 -2.10 33.12
CA ARG A 244 -15.08 -0.80 33.17
C ARG A 244 -16.12 0.32 33.20
N LEU A 245 -15.90 1.30 34.09
CA LEU A 245 -16.70 2.51 34.21
C LEU A 245 -15.93 3.71 33.65
N ASP A 246 -16.68 4.69 33.16
CA ASP A 246 -16.18 6.03 32.86
C ASP A 246 -16.62 7.01 33.95
N LEU A 247 -15.75 7.96 34.30
CA LEU A 247 -16.01 8.98 35.32
C LEU A 247 -15.96 10.36 34.65
N GLN A 248 -17.13 10.95 34.45
CA GLN A 248 -17.28 12.25 33.81
C GLN A 248 -17.63 13.34 34.81
N PHE A 249 -17.17 14.56 34.55
CA PHE A 249 -17.50 15.74 35.34
C PHE A 249 -18.33 16.73 34.51
N ASP A 250 -19.57 16.98 34.93
CA ASP A 250 -20.45 18.00 34.35
C ASP A 250 -20.13 19.37 34.99
N LEU A 251 -19.48 20.25 34.21
CA LEU A 251 -19.06 21.58 34.65
C LEU A 251 -20.24 22.51 34.97
N ASP A 252 -21.37 22.35 34.28
CA ASP A 252 -22.54 23.22 34.43
C ASP A 252 -23.29 22.89 35.72
N LYS A 253 -23.40 21.59 36.03
CA LYS A 253 -24.13 21.09 37.22
C LYS A 253 -23.24 20.79 38.43
N ASN A 254 -21.92 20.88 38.28
CA ASN A 254 -20.94 20.49 39.30
C ASN A 254 -21.20 19.09 39.89
N GLU A 255 -21.43 18.11 39.02
CA GLU A 255 -21.71 16.73 39.42
C GLU A 255 -20.82 15.73 38.67
N PHE A 256 -20.50 14.63 39.34
CA PHE A 256 -19.82 13.48 38.75
C PHE A 256 -20.84 12.44 38.30
N LEU A 257 -20.63 11.91 37.10
CA LEU A 257 -21.44 10.87 36.49
C LEU A 257 -20.56 9.65 36.25
N LEU A 258 -20.96 8.50 36.82
CA LEU A 258 -20.35 7.21 36.52
C LEU A 258 -21.21 6.50 35.49
N GLN A 259 -20.63 6.22 34.34
CA GLN A 259 -21.32 5.58 33.23
C GLN A 259 -20.71 4.22 32.91
N GLU A 260 -21.55 3.29 32.46
CA GLU A 260 -21.06 2.04 31.88
C GLU A 260 -20.36 2.33 30.57
N THR A 261 -19.27 1.61 30.32
CA THR A 261 -18.66 1.59 28.99
C THR A 261 -19.24 0.43 28.19
N ASP A 262 -19.13 0.50 26.86
CA ASP A 262 -19.40 -0.63 25.95
C ASP A 262 -18.37 -1.77 26.07
N SER A 263 -17.48 -1.71 27.07
CA SER A 263 -16.52 -2.78 27.33
C SER A 263 -17.28 -4.04 27.76
N PRO A 264 -16.93 -5.22 27.21
CA PRO A 264 -17.57 -6.46 27.60
C PRO A 264 -17.30 -6.78 29.08
N VAL A 265 -18.20 -7.53 29.69
CA VAL A 265 -18.03 -8.02 31.07
C VAL A 265 -16.80 -8.92 31.14
N GLU A 266 -15.89 -8.59 32.05
CA GLU A 266 -14.67 -9.32 32.32
C GLU A 266 -14.90 -10.30 33.47
N PHE A 267 -14.59 -11.57 33.22
CA PHE A 267 -14.46 -12.57 34.28
C PHE A 267 -13.04 -12.58 34.85
N TYR A 268 -12.88 -12.21 36.14
CA TYR A 268 -11.59 -12.08 36.82
C TYR A 268 -10.96 -13.44 37.18
N SER A 269 -10.59 -14.18 36.14
CA SER A 269 -10.02 -15.52 36.21
C SER A 269 -8.64 -15.59 36.88
N ALA A 270 -7.99 -14.45 37.13
CA ALA A 270 -6.67 -14.39 37.75
C ALA A 270 -6.67 -15.02 39.16
N LEU A 271 -7.78 -14.95 39.90
CA LEU A 271 -7.92 -15.55 41.24
C LEU A 271 -7.72 -17.08 41.25
N PHE A 272 -7.94 -17.75 40.12
CA PHE A 272 -7.81 -19.20 40.01
C PHE A 272 -6.42 -19.64 39.52
N ARG A 273 -5.54 -18.71 39.18
CA ARG A 273 -4.17 -19.01 38.73
C ARG A 273 -3.38 -19.57 39.91
N GLY A 274 -2.87 -20.79 39.75
CA GLY A 274 -2.12 -21.50 40.79
C GLY A 274 -2.96 -22.41 41.69
N LEU A 275 -4.28 -22.44 41.53
CA LEU A 275 -5.14 -23.42 42.21
C LEU A 275 -5.08 -24.76 41.47
N THR A 276 -4.55 -25.81 42.11
CA THR A 276 -4.47 -27.17 41.54
C THR A 276 -5.83 -27.88 41.48
N ASP A 277 -6.78 -27.44 42.31
CA ASP A 277 -8.04 -28.16 42.55
C ASP A 277 -9.13 -27.79 41.54
N VAL A 278 -8.91 -26.75 40.73
CA VAL A 278 -9.87 -26.28 39.71
C VAL A 278 -9.25 -26.48 38.33
N PRO A 279 -9.80 -27.38 37.49
CA PRO A 279 -9.26 -27.62 36.15
C PRO A 279 -9.31 -26.38 35.26
N GLY A 280 -8.21 -26.08 34.55
CA GLY A 280 -8.11 -24.97 33.59
C GLY A 280 -9.22 -24.91 32.53
N PRO A 281 -9.67 -26.04 31.93
CA PRO A 281 -10.79 -26.04 30.99
C PRO A 281 -12.11 -25.51 31.59
N THR A 282 -12.36 -25.78 32.88
CA THR A 282 -13.54 -25.31 33.60
C THR A 282 -13.53 -23.78 33.72
N ILE A 283 -12.36 -23.20 34.02
CA ILE A 283 -12.18 -21.74 34.13
C ILE A 283 -12.40 -21.06 32.78
N ARG A 284 -11.90 -21.66 31.68
CA ARG A 284 -12.15 -21.17 30.32
C ARG A 284 -13.64 -21.17 29.97
N ALA A 285 -14.34 -22.29 30.21
CA ALA A 285 -15.77 -22.39 29.96
C ALA A 285 -16.59 -21.35 30.76
N LEU A 286 -16.24 -21.11 32.03
CA LEU A 286 -16.87 -20.08 32.87
C LEU A 286 -16.60 -18.66 32.39
N ARG A 287 -15.38 -18.40 31.88
CA ARG A 287 -15.01 -17.10 31.28
C ARG A 287 -15.80 -16.84 30.00
N ASP A 288 -15.97 -17.85 29.15
CA ASP A 288 -16.70 -17.69 27.89
C ASP A 288 -18.21 -17.56 28.10
N GLU A 289 -18.76 -18.26 29.11
CA GLU A 289 -20.15 -18.10 29.54
C GLU A 289 -20.44 -16.70 30.10
N ALA A 290 -19.47 -16.07 30.78
CA ALA A 290 -19.60 -14.69 31.27
C ALA A 290 -19.66 -13.64 30.15
N LYS A 291 -19.21 -13.98 28.93
CA LYS A 291 -19.28 -13.09 27.75
C LYS A 291 -20.62 -13.16 27.03
N MET A 292 -21.50 -14.11 27.39
CA MET A 292 -22.80 -14.25 26.76
C MET A 292 -23.75 -13.10 27.19
N PRO A 293 -24.65 -12.64 26.30
CA PRO A 293 -25.61 -11.59 26.64
C PRO A 293 -26.46 -11.95 27.87
N GLY A 294 -26.60 -11.02 28.81
CA GLY A 294 -27.43 -11.17 30.02
C GLY A 294 -26.69 -11.47 31.33
N VAL A 295 -25.37 -11.74 31.29
CA VAL A 295 -24.53 -11.83 32.50
C VAL A 295 -23.81 -10.51 32.70
N GLU A 296 -24.32 -9.65 33.58
CA GLU A 296 -23.85 -8.28 33.76
C GLU A 296 -23.70 -7.92 35.25
N PRO A 297 -22.68 -7.12 35.63
CA PRO A 297 -22.66 -6.52 36.97
C PRO A 297 -23.95 -5.72 37.19
N LEU A 298 -24.56 -5.83 38.38
CA LEU A 298 -25.90 -5.27 38.68
C LEU A 298 -27.05 -5.90 37.87
N GLY A 299 -26.80 -6.97 37.11
CA GLY A 299 -27.82 -7.70 36.37
C GLY A 299 -28.80 -8.47 37.28
N GLY A 300 -29.99 -8.78 36.75
CA GLY A 300 -31.04 -9.49 37.49
C GLY A 300 -30.84 -11.02 37.57
N GLU A 301 -31.93 -11.77 37.44
CA GLU A 301 -31.96 -13.24 37.64
C GLU A 301 -30.95 -14.02 36.78
N ALA A 302 -30.65 -13.54 35.57
CA ALA A 302 -29.69 -14.19 34.68
C ALA A 302 -28.27 -14.26 35.29
N THR A 303 -27.86 -13.19 35.99
CA THR A 303 -26.56 -13.11 36.66
C THR A 303 -26.55 -13.96 37.93
N ASP A 304 -27.66 -14.02 38.67
CA ASP A 304 -27.80 -14.93 39.81
C ASP A 304 -27.69 -16.40 39.40
N LEU A 305 -28.33 -16.78 38.29
CA LEU A 305 -28.24 -18.13 37.76
C LEU A 305 -26.81 -18.47 37.30
N TYR A 306 -26.09 -17.51 36.73
CA TYR A 306 -24.68 -17.67 36.40
C TYR A 306 -23.82 -17.90 37.65
N LEU A 307 -23.92 -17.05 38.68
CA LEU A 307 -23.15 -17.18 39.91
C LEU A 307 -23.48 -18.47 40.68
N LYS A 308 -24.75 -18.88 40.70
CA LYS A 308 -25.17 -20.16 41.30
C LYS A 308 -24.54 -21.36 40.57
N ARG A 309 -24.52 -21.35 39.23
CA ARG A 309 -23.81 -22.36 38.43
C ARG A 309 -22.31 -22.32 38.71
N LEU A 310 -21.73 -21.13 38.81
CA LEU A 310 -20.31 -20.94 39.10
C LEU A 310 -19.90 -21.56 40.43
N ALA A 311 -20.64 -21.29 41.52
CA ALA A 311 -20.39 -21.90 42.83
C ALA A 311 -20.34 -23.44 42.75
N SER A 312 -21.35 -24.04 42.10
CA SER A 312 -21.45 -25.50 41.97
C SER A 312 -20.34 -26.14 41.12
N ARG A 313 -19.80 -25.42 40.13
CA ARG A 313 -18.70 -25.89 39.28
C ARG A 313 -17.32 -25.74 39.93
N LEU A 314 -17.14 -24.76 40.82
CA LEU A 314 -15.88 -24.58 41.55
C LEU A 314 -15.68 -25.66 42.62
N SER A 315 -16.75 -26.09 43.29
CA SER A 315 -16.68 -27.15 44.30
C SER A 315 -18.04 -27.80 44.52
N VAL A 316 -18.03 -29.08 44.90
CA VAL A 316 -19.24 -29.81 45.34
C VAL A 316 -19.90 -29.14 46.55
N ARG A 317 -19.12 -28.43 47.39
CA ARG A 317 -19.62 -27.67 48.55
C ARG A 317 -19.79 -26.16 48.25
N GLY A 318 -19.78 -25.76 46.98
CA GLY A 318 -19.93 -24.35 46.61
C GLY A 318 -21.34 -23.84 46.87
N GLU A 319 -21.45 -22.65 47.45
CA GLU A 319 -22.73 -22.04 47.83
C GLU A 319 -22.89 -20.64 47.21
N PHE A 320 -24.10 -20.32 46.75
CA PHE A 320 -24.49 -18.96 46.36
C PHE A 320 -25.45 -18.40 47.41
N CYS A 321 -25.05 -17.32 48.07
CA CYS A 321 -25.70 -16.76 49.25
C CYS A 321 -26.59 -15.53 48.94
N GLY A 322 -26.93 -15.29 47.66
CA GLY A 322 -27.73 -14.13 47.26
C GLY A 322 -27.09 -12.81 47.73
N THR A 323 -27.87 -11.88 48.28
CA THR A 323 -27.41 -10.59 48.82
C THR A 323 -27.05 -10.64 50.31
N GLN A 324 -26.97 -11.82 50.92
CA GLN A 324 -26.73 -11.95 52.35
C GLN A 324 -25.26 -11.65 52.70
N ARG A 325 -25.04 -10.66 53.58
CA ARG A 325 -23.69 -10.27 54.02
C ARG A 325 -23.00 -11.41 54.77
N LEU A 326 -21.88 -11.89 54.23
CA LEU A 326 -21.11 -13.00 54.79
C LEU A 326 -20.26 -12.53 55.98
N LYS A 327 -20.19 -13.34 57.04
CA LYS A 327 -19.28 -13.13 58.19
C LYS A 327 -18.10 -14.11 58.10
N GLY A 328 -16.88 -13.58 58.08
CA GLY A 328 -15.63 -14.35 58.02
C GLY A 328 -15.42 -15.13 56.72
N GLU A 329 -14.28 -15.79 56.59
CA GLU A 329 -13.96 -16.66 55.45
C GLU A 329 -14.42 -18.10 55.69
N ALA A 330 -14.79 -18.83 54.64
CA ALA A 330 -15.11 -20.26 54.70
C ALA A 330 -14.11 -21.12 53.92
N ASP A 331 -13.94 -22.39 54.33
CA ASP A 331 -13.04 -23.35 53.68
C ASP A 331 -13.58 -23.90 52.32
N HIS A 332 -14.76 -23.46 51.89
CA HIS A 332 -15.40 -23.78 50.62
C HIS A 332 -15.81 -22.48 49.90
N PRO A 333 -15.96 -22.49 48.56
CA PRO A 333 -16.26 -21.27 47.82
C PRO A 333 -17.70 -20.80 48.06
N ARG A 334 -17.85 -19.58 48.55
CA ARG A 334 -19.16 -18.91 48.69
C ARG A 334 -19.21 -17.68 47.79
N LEU A 335 -20.30 -17.53 47.04
CA LEU A 335 -20.55 -16.37 46.18
C LEU A 335 -21.69 -15.52 46.72
N VAL A 336 -21.48 -14.22 46.82
CA VAL A 336 -22.49 -13.24 47.26
C VAL A 336 -22.66 -12.15 46.19
N ARG A 337 -23.90 -11.72 45.95
CA ARG A 337 -24.24 -10.50 45.21
C ARG A 337 -23.92 -9.31 46.08
N GLU A 338 -22.71 -8.81 45.94
CA GLU A 338 -22.26 -7.56 46.52
C GLU A 338 -21.46 -6.81 45.46
N SER A 339 -21.84 -5.55 45.22
CA SER A 339 -21.29 -4.76 44.13
C SER A 339 -20.37 -3.66 44.65
N PHE A 340 -19.23 -3.51 43.99
CA PHE A 340 -18.16 -2.58 44.37
C PHE A 340 -17.75 -1.72 43.20
N ILE A 341 -17.49 -0.46 43.47
CA ILE A 341 -16.67 0.38 42.59
C ILE A 341 -15.27 0.37 43.17
N PHE A 342 -14.25 0.10 42.36
CA PHE A 342 -12.87 0.14 42.82
C PHE A 342 -11.91 0.58 41.72
N VAL A 343 -10.74 1.08 42.14
CA VAL A 343 -9.67 1.46 41.23
C VAL A 343 -8.57 0.41 41.29
N ARG A 344 -8.24 -0.15 40.13
CA ARG A 344 -7.14 -1.11 39.96
C ARG A 344 -6.09 -0.59 38.99
N ASN A 345 -4.91 -1.23 38.99
CA ASN A 345 -3.95 -1.03 37.92
C ASN A 345 -4.51 -1.61 36.62
N ARG A 346 -4.43 -0.84 35.53
CA ARG A 346 -4.89 -1.26 34.21
C ARG A 346 -4.07 -2.45 33.74
N THR A 347 -4.68 -3.61 33.66
CA THR A 347 -4.08 -4.79 33.03
C THR A 347 -4.27 -4.67 31.53
N LEU A 348 -3.22 -4.28 30.80
CA LEU A 348 -3.20 -4.09 29.33
C LEU A 348 -3.43 -5.39 28.52
N GLY A 349 -4.06 -6.41 29.11
CA GLY A 349 -4.25 -7.72 28.47
C GLY A 349 -2.95 -8.49 28.22
N PHE A 350 -1.81 -8.02 28.76
CA PHE A 350 -0.49 -8.56 28.46
C PHE A 350 -0.40 -10.06 28.75
N SER A 351 -0.92 -10.53 29.90
CA SER A 351 -0.93 -11.97 30.21
C SER A 351 -1.73 -12.79 29.20
N SER A 352 -2.90 -12.29 28.77
CA SER A 352 -3.74 -12.98 27.78
C SER A 352 -3.08 -13.00 26.39
N ALA A 353 -2.41 -11.91 26.01
CA ALA A 353 -1.67 -11.83 24.75
C ALA A 353 -0.49 -12.81 24.75
N LEU A 354 0.28 -12.88 25.85
CA LEU A 354 1.37 -13.84 26.01
C LEU A 354 0.88 -15.30 25.97
N GLU A 355 -0.24 -15.61 26.64
CA GLU A 355 -0.87 -16.94 26.57
C GLU A 355 -1.27 -17.30 25.13
N SER A 356 -1.88 -16.36 24.40
CA SER A 356 -2.27 -16.56 23.00
C SER A 356 -1.07 -16.74 22.08
N VAL A 357 0.01 -15.98 22.27
CA VAL A 357 1.24 -16.10 21.47
C VAL A 357 1.92 -17.45 21.74
N LEU A 358 1.98 -17.87 23.00
CA LEU A 358 2.52 -19.18 23.36
C LEU A 358 1.71 -20.32 22.76
N ALA A 359 0.38 -20.27 22.83
CA ALA A 359 -0.49 -21.26 22.19
C ALA A 359 -0.26 -21.31 20.67
N HIS A 360 -0.21 -20.16 19.99
CA HIS A 360 0.07 -20.08 18.55
C HIS A 360 1.43 -20.68 18.18
N ILE A 361 2.47 -20.42 18.98
CA ILE A 361 3.81 -20.99 18.77
C ILE A 361 3.80 -22.52 18.97
N GLU A 362 3.08 -23.02 19.99
CA GLU A 362 3.00 -24.45 20.32
C GLU A 362 2.15 -25.23 19.31
N GLU A 363 1.11 -24.61 18.74
CA GLU A 363 0.23 -25.18 17.70
C GLU A 363 0.86 -25.23 16.30
N GLY A 364 2.10 -24.76 16.14
CA GLY A 364 2.77 -24.77 14.84
C GLY A 364 2.58 -23.49 14.02
N GLY A 365 1.99 -22.44 14.58
CA GLY A 365 1.75 -21.17 13.89
C GLY A 365 3.03 -20.48 13.39
N GLU A 366 2.89 -19.61 12.38
CA GLU A 366 4.00 -18.88 11.77
C GLU A 366 4.66 -17.87 12.74
N ILE A 367 5.99 -17.74 12.66
CA ILE A 367 6.81 -16.85 13.49
C ILE A 367 7.50 -15.84 12.58
N SER A 368 7.34 -14.55 12.87
CA SER A 368 8.00 -13.47 12.13
C SER A 368 9.53 -13.60 12.13
N GLU A 369 10.15 -13.41 10.96
CA GLU A 369 11.61 -13.38 10.76
C GLU A 369 12.33 -12.40 11.72
N ALA A 370 11.66 -11.30 12.10
CA ALA A 370 12.22 -10.33 13.04
C ALA A 370 12.50 -10.94 14.42
N LEU A 371 11.71 -11.94 14.84
CA LEU A 371 11.93 -12.64 16.11
C LEU A 371 13.08 -13.64 16.03
N TRP A 372 13.49 -14.06 14.84
CA TRP A 372 14.64 -14.96 14.65
C TRP A 372 15.94 -14.26 15.07
N GLY A 373 16.12 -13.01 14.66
CA GLY A 373 17.29 -12.21 15.04
C GLY A 373 17.40 -12.00 16.56
N VAL A 374 16.27 -11.88 17.27
CA VAL A 374 16.24 -11.75 18.73
C VAL A 374 16.76 -13.02 19.43
N VAL A 375 16.52 -14.21 18.84
CA VAL A 375 16.99 -15.50 19.36
C VAL A 375 18.34 -15.94 18.77
N GLY A 376 19.02 -15.04 18.05
CA GLY A 376 20.33 -15.29 17.42
C GLY A 376 20.26 -16.24 16.23
N VAL A 377 19.14 -16.25 15.50
CA VAL A 377 18.98 -16.96 14.23
C VAL A 377 18.91 -15.90 13.13
N GLU A 378 19.98 -15.77 12.35
CA GLU A 378 20.03 -14.80 11.25
C GLU A 378 19.26 -15.33 10.04
N ALA A 379 18.27 -14.56 9.59
CA ALA A 379 17.63 -14.82 8.31
C ALA A 379 18.61 -14.47 7.18
N PRO A 380 18.63 -15.23 6.06
CA PRO A 380 19.41 -14.84 4.90
C PRO A 380 18.96 -13.44 4.41
N PRO A 381 19.89 -12.56 4.01
CA PRO A 381 19.53 -11.24 3.49
C PRO A 381 18.59 -11.41 2.30
N ARG A 382 17.56 -10.55 2.22
CA ARG A 382 16.66 -10.55 1.05
C ARG A 382 17.51 -10.19 -0.16
N VAL A 383 17.48 -11.04 -1.19
CA VAL A 383 18.23 -10.79 -2.43
C VAL A 383 17.72 -9.49 -3.04
N ILE A 384 18.51 -8.43 -2.90
CA ILE A 384 18.33 -7.17 -3.60
C ILE A 384 19.39 -7.13 -4.70
N ASP A 385 19.01 -6.57 -5.84
CA ASP A 385 19.88 -6.35 -6.98
C ASP A 385 21.02 -5.40 -6.58
N ASP A 386 22.21 -5.93 -6.28
CA ASP A 386 23.41 -5.18 -5.89
C ASP A 386 23.75 -4.05 -6.88
N SER A 387 23.28 -4.15 -8.13
CA SER A 387 23.41 -3.10 -9.14
C SER A 387 22.71 -1.79 -8.76
N LYS A 388 21.72 -1.81 -7.86
CA LYS A 388 21.05 -0.61 -7.33
C LYS A 388 21.74 0.01 -6.12
N LEU A 389 22.56 -0.77 -5.40
CA LEU A 389 23.26 -0.31 -4.18
C LEU A 389 24.69 0.18 -4.44
N ALA A 390 25.32 -0.24 -5.54
CA ALA A 390 26.73 0.04 -5.84
C ALA A 390 27.07 1.53 -6.08
N GLY A 391 26.09 2.45 -6.06
CA GLY A 391 26.30 3.88 -6.29
C GLY A 391 26.30 4.77 -5.05
N GLY A 392 25.93 4.30 -3.86
CA GLY A 392 25.58 5.17 -2.73
C GLY A 392 26.77 5.79 -1.99
N SER A 393 27.19 6.98 -2.38
CA SER A 393 28.01 7.85 -1.52
C SER A 393 27.15 8.40 -0.37
N LEU A 394 27.74 8.72 0.78
CA LEU A 394 27.09 9.43 1.89
C LEU A 394 26.46 10.78 1.47
N LEU A 395 26.72 11.24 0.25
CA LEU A 395 26.16 12.46 -0.33
C LEU A 395 24.75 12.27 -0.90
N ASP A 396 24.30 11.05 -1.21
CA ASP A 396 23.12 10.77 -2.06
C ASP A 396 21.77 10.80 -1.29
N ALA A 397 21.73 11.61 -0.24
CA ALA A 397 20.70 11.62 0.79
C ALA A 397 19.32 12.15 0.37
N ASN A 398 18.95 12.10 -0.91
CA ASN A 398 17.58 12.29 -1.41
C ASN A 398 17.40 11.79 -2.86
N GLU A 399 18.37 11.05 -3.40
CA GLU A 399 18.43 10.70 -4.81
C GLU A 399 17.91 9.29 -5.09
N ASP A 400 17.45 8.59 -4.05
CA ASP A 400 16.92 7.24 -4.17
C ASP A 400 15.48 7.24 -4.69
N GLU A 401 15.31 6.89 -5.96
CA GLU A 401 13.98 6.83 -6.57
C GLU A 401 13.02 5.85 -5.86
N SER A 402 13.53 4.85 -5.14
CA SER A 402 12.69 3.85 -4.46
C SER A 402 12.10 4.32 -3.12
N VAL A 403 12.73 5.30 -2.47
CA VAL A 403 12.34 5.73 -1.12
C VAL A 403 11.43 6.97 -1.18
N LEU A 404 10.22 6.84 -0.65
CA LEU A 404 9.16 7.86 -0.71
C LEU A 404 8.84 8.40 0.69
N LEU A 405 9.63 9.36 1.17
CA LEU A 405 9.40 10.00 2.46
C LEU A 405 8.46 11.20 2.31
N SER A 406 7.57 11.40 3.27
CA SER A 406 6.56 12.47 3.26
C SER A 406 7.10 13.83 3.71
N LYS A 407 8.27 13.86 4.35
CA LYS A 407 8.95 15.05 4.86
C LYS A 407 10.45 14.99 4.59
N ALA A 408 11.11 16.15 4.65
CA ALA A 408 12.55 16.27 4.48
C ALA A 408 13.33 15.34 5.42
N ALA A 409 14.29 14.59 4.89
CA ALA A 409 15.06 13.62 5.64
C ALA A 409 16.56 13.85 5.48
N ASN A 410 17.33 13.41 6.48
CA ASN A 410 18.77 13.32 6.38
C ASN A 410 19.23 11.95 5.85
N VAL A 411 20.54 11.82 5.64
CA VAL A 411 21.18 10.61 5.08
C VAL A 411 20.90 9.39 5.96
N GLU A 412 20.97 9.58 7.28
CA GLU A 412 20.75 8.50 8.25
C GLU A 412 19.31 8.01 8.24
N GLN A 413 18.33 8.92 8.10
CA GLN A 413 16.91 8.58 7.99
C GLN A 413 16.58 7.79 6.72
N LEU A 414 17.25 8.08 5.60
CA LEU A 414 17.13 7.29 4.37
C LEU A 414 17.79 5.92 4.49
N ALA A 415 18.97 5.86 5.12
CA ALA A 415 19.65 4.59 5.38
C ALA A 415 18.79 3.65 6.23
N ILE A 416 17.95 4.19 7.13
CA ILE A 416 16.98 3.39 7.90
C ILE A 416 15.94 2.75 6.97
N ALA A 417 15.41 3.47 5.98
CA ALA A 417 14.45 2.91 5.02
C ALA A 417 15.08 1.80 4.17
N ARG A 418 16.32 2.01 3.67
CA ARG A 418 17.07 1.00 2.91
C ARG A 418 17.32 -0.29 3.71
N ARG A 419 17.85 -0.14 4.93
CA ARG A 419 18.09 -1.28 5.84
C ARG A 419 16.81 -2.04 6.19
N LEU A 420 15.69 -1.33 6.30
CA LEU A 420 14.39 -1.96 6.54
C LEU A 420 13.95 -2.83 5.35
N GLU A 421 14.22 -2.42 4.11
CA GLU A 421 13.96 -3.24 2.91
C GLU A 421 14.90 -4.46 2.82
N GLU A 422 16.18 -4.26 3.11
CA GLU A 422 17.23 -5.30 3.07
C GLU A 422 17.02 -6.41 4.11
N HIS A 423 16.77 -6.02 5.36
CA HIS A 423 16.82 -6.93 6.51
C HIS A 423 15.44 -7.19 7.14
N GLY A 424 14.39 -6.48 6.70
CA GLY A 424 13.04 -6.61 7.26
C GLY A 424 12.85 -6.07 8.68
N ASN A 425 13.94 -5.71 9.36
CA ASN A 425 13.95 -5.06 10.67
C ASN A 425 15.11 -4.05 10.77
N VAL A 426 14.96 -3.03 11.60
CA VAL A 426 15.99 -2.02 11.83
C VAL A 426 15.93 -1.48 13.25
N LEU A 427 17.08 -1.46 13.94
CA LEU A 427 17.20 -0.83 15.25
C LEU A 427 17.65 0.61 15.09
N VAL A 428 16.84 1.56 15.56
CA VAL A 428 17.11 3.00 15.46
C VAL A 428 17.47 3.55 16.84
N GLN A 429 18.74 3.86 17.05
CA GLN A 429 19.21 4.55 18.24
C GLN A 429 19.32 6.05 17.98
N GLY A 430 18.94 6.87 18.96
CA GLY A 430 19.06 8.33 18.85
C GLY A 430 18.91 9.01 20.22
N PRO A 431 19.66 10.09 20.50
CA PRO A 431 19.44 10.94 21.66
C PRO A 431 18.01 11.53 21.69
N PRO A 432 17.50 11.98 22.85
CA PRO A 432 16.21 12.68 22.90
C PRO A 432 16.24 13.94 22.03
N GLY A 433 15.17 14.16 21.26
CA GLY A 433 15.04 15.32 20.36
C GLY A 433 15.60 15.15 18.94
N THR A 434 16.26 14.04 18.61
CA THR A 434 16.87 13.82 17.27
C THR A 434 15.88 13.33 16.21
N GLY A 435 14.63 13.80 16.27
CA GLY A 435 13.66 13.55 15.20
C GLY A 435 13.18 12.11 15.03
N LYS A 436 13.23 11.23 16.05
CA LYS A 436 12.73 9.85 15.94
C LYS A 436 11.28 9.77 15.47
N THR A 437 10.41 10.58 16.07
CA THR A 437 9.00 10.68 15.67
C THR A 437 8.86 11.14 14.22
N HIS A 438 9.73 12.04 13.78
CA HIS A 438 9.79 12.50 12.40
C HIS A 438 10.23 11.37 11.45
N THR A 439 11.23 10.58 11.83
CA THR A 439 11.64 9.38 11.09
C THR A 439 10.51 8.37 10.98
N ILE A 440 9.78 8.12 12.06
CA ILE A 440 8.63 7.19 12.05
C ILE A 440 7.54 7.69 11.10
N SER A 441 7.20 8.98 11.12
CA SER A 441 6.24 9.57 10.17
C SER A 441 6.68 9.38 8.70
N ASN A 442 7.96 9.57 8.43
CA ASN A 442 8.52 9.38 7.10
C ASN A 442 8.44 7.91 6.64
N LEU A 443 8.74 6.97 7.54
CA LEU A 443 8.60 5.53 7.28
C LEU A 443 7.14 5.12 7.08
N ILE A 444 6.19 5.70 7.83
CA ILE A 444 4.75 5.47 7.61
C ILE A 444 4.38 5.86 6.18
N GLY A 445 4.78 7.05 5.73
CA GLY A 445 4.52 7.50 4.35
C GLY A 445 5.11 6.55 3.31
N HIS A 446 6.34 6.12 3.50
CA HIS A 446 7.03 5.19 2.60
C HIS A 446 6.36 3.81 2.52
N LEU A 447 6.01 3.22 3.66
CA LEU A 447 5.35 1.92 3.73
C LEU A 447 3.93 1.97 3.14
N LEU A 448 3.18 3.04 3.39
CA LEU A 448 1.85 3.24 2.81
C LEU A 448 1.93 3.42 1.29
N ALA A 449 2.94 4.12 0.77
CA ALA A 449 3.16 4.26 -0.67
C ALA A 449 3.44 2.90 -1.36
N GLN A 450 3.92 1.90 -0.61
CA GLN A 450 4.09 0.51 -1.08
C GLN A 450 2.82 -0.34 -0.92
N GLY A 451 1.71 0.23 -0.44
CA GLY A 451 0.46 -0.48 -0.19
C GLY A 451 0.46 -1.36 1.07
N LYS A 452 1.41 -1.14 2.00
CA LYS A 452 1.49 -1.92 3.25
C LYS A 452 0.61 -1.33 4.35
N THR A 453 0.04 -2.17 5.19
CA THR A 453 -0.61 -1.76 6.45
C THR A 453 0.44 -1.56 7.54
N VAL A 454 0.31 -0.51 8.35
CA VAL A 454 1.29 -0.17 9.39
C VAL A 454 0.61 -0.13 10.76
N LEU A 455 1.10 -0.95 11.70
CA LEU A 455 0.74 -0.87 13.11
C LEU A 455 1.85 -0.12 13.87
N VAL A 456 1.51 1.00 14.50
CA VAL A 456 2.43 1.76 15.34
C VAL A 456 2.08 1.52 16.81
N THR A 457 3.06 1.08 17.58
CA THR A 457 2.91 0.84 19.02
C THR A 457 3.83 1.76 19.82
N SER A 458 3.36 2.19 21.00
CA SER A 458 4.13 2.99 21.95
C SER A 458 3.67 2.66 23.36
N HIS A 459 4.52 2.94 24.35
CA HIS A 459 4.16 2.76 25.75
C HIS A 459 3.14 3.79 26.25
N THR A 460 3.12 4.99 25.64
CA THR A 460 2.23 6.09 26.04
C THR A 460 1.38 6.57 24.86
N THR A 461 0.10 6.83 25.10
CA THR A 461 -0.87 7.41 24.17
C THR A 461 -0.44 8.81 23.71
N LYS A 462 0.15 9.61 24.60
CA LYS A 462 0.68 10.94 24.26
C LYS A 462 1.69 10.89 23.12
N ALA A 463 2.57 9.89 23.11
CA ALA A 463 3.55 9.73 22.03
C ALA A 463 2.88 9.38 20.68
N LEU A 464 1.77 8.62 20.69
CA LEU A 464 1.00 8.31 19.49
C LEU A 464 0.24 9.53 18.95
N ARG A 465 -0.32 10.36 19.85
CA ARG A 465 -0.95 11.65 19.47
C ARG A 465 0.07 12.58 18.81
N VAL A 466 1.24 12.76 19.44
CA VAL A 466 2.34 13.56 18.86
C VAL A 466 2.80 12.98 17.52
N LEU A 467 2.85 11.65 17.37
CA LEU A 467 3.21 11.02 16.10
C LEU A 467 2.17 11.31 15.01
N ARG A 468 0.86 11.21 15.32
CA ARG A 468 -0.22 11.54 14.39
C ARG A 468 -0.11 12.99 13.90
N ASP A 469 0.18 13.93 14.79
CA ASP A 469 0.38 15.34 14.41
C ASP A 469 1.61 15.52 13.50
N GLN A 470 2.62 14.66 13.67
CA GLN A 470 3.78 14.60 12.79
C GLN A 470 3.49 13.93 11.44
N VAL A 471 2.42 13.17 11.27
CA VAL A 471 2.02 12.68 9.94
C VAL A 471 1.50 13.85 9.09
N VAL A 472 1.80 13.87 7.80
CA VAL A 472 1.33 14.92 6.88
C VAL A 472 -0.19 14.91 6.75
N GLU A 473 -0.81 16.09 6.62
CA GLU A 473 -2.28 16.26 6.60
C GLU A 473 -3.03 15.25 5.74
N PRO A 474 -2.60 14.97 4.47
CA PRO A 474 -3.33 14.05 3.60
C PRO A 474 -3.36 12.59 4.08
N LEU A 475 -2.42 12.19 4.95
CA LEU A 475 -2.31 10.83 5.47
C LEU A 475 -2.90 10.68 6.87
N ARG A 476 -3.19 11.78 7.59
CA ARG A 476 -3.74 11.72 8.95
C ARG A 476 -5.09 11.01 9.05
N PRO A 477 -6.03 11.16 8.09
CA PRO A 477 -7.28 10.40 8.12
C PRO A 477 -7.09 8.88 8.04
N LEU A 478 -5.95 8.40 7.53
CA LEU A 478 -5.64 6.97 7.48
C LEU A 478 -5.10 6.42 8.81
N CYS A 479 -4.80 7.29 9.78
CA CYS A 479 -4.26 6.91 11.08
C CYS A 479 -5.40 6.69 12.08
N VAL A 480 -5.73 5.41 12.32
CA VAL A 480 -6.72 5.01 13.33
C VAL A 480 -6.03 4.66 14.64
N SER A 481 -6.42 5.30 15.74
CA SER A 481 -5.94 4.95 17.10
C SER A 481 -6.94 4.02 17.78
N VAL A 482 -6.48 2.82 18.17
CA VAL A 482 -7.33 1.76 18.75
C VAL A 482 -7.27 1.74 20.29
N LEU A 483 -6.42 2.56 20.93
CA LEU A 483 -6.15 2.47 22.36
C LEU A 483 -7.12 3.24 23.26
N ASP A 484 -7.91 4.15 22.68
CA ASP A 484 -8.83 5.01 23.40
C ASP A 484 -10.26 4.48 23.20
N ASN A 485 -10.74 3.65 24.14
CA ASN A 485 -12.17 3.41 24.34
C ASN A 485 -12.90 4.64 24.95
N ASP A 486 -12.22 5.78 25.01
CA ASP A 486 -12.76 7.03 25.49
C ASP A 486 -13.54 7.73 24.36
N VAL A 487 -14.55 8.53 24.72
CA VAL A 487 -15.45 9.25 23.78
C VAL A 487 -14.66 10.02 22.70
N GLU A 488 -13.52 10.60 23.05
CA GLU A 488 -12.66 11.36 22.13
C GLU A 488 -11.98 10.46 21.07
N GLY A 489 -11.61 9.22 21.42
CA GLY A 489 -11.04 8.25 20.48
C GLY A 489 -12.04 7.78 19.42
N ARG A 490 -13.32 7.64 19.81
CA ARG A 490 -14.43 7.30 18.90
C ARG A 490 -14.70 8.41 17.89
N HIS A 491 -14.78 9.65 18.35
CA HIS A 491 -14.93 10.78 17.44
C HIS A 491 -13.78 10.87 16.43
N GLN A 492 -12.55 10.54 16.86
CA GLN A 492 -11.41 10.48 15.95
C GLN A 492 -11.54 9.36 14.91
N LEU A 493 -12.04 8.18 15.29
CA LEU A 493 -12.32 7.08 14.38
C LEU A 493 -13.42 7.44 13.38
N GLU A 494 -14.53 8.00 13.85
CA GLU A 494 -15.64 8.45 13.01
C GLU A 494 -15.19 9.52 11.99
N ALA A 495 -14.43 10.52 12.45
CA ALA A 495 -13.88 11.55 11.58
C ALA A 495 -12.93 10.97 10.51
N ALA A 496 -12.08 10.02 10.89
CA ALA A 496 -11.19 9.31 9.96
C ALA A 496 -11.98 8.51 8.91
N VAL A 497 -12.99 7.74 9.34
CA VAL A 497 -13.85 6.95 8.44
C VAL A 497 -14.63 7.86 7.49
N ASN A 498 -15.24 8.93 7.99
CA ASN A 498 -15.98 9.88 7.16
C ASN A 498 -15.08 10.52 6.10
N ALA A 499 -13.86 10.94 6.47
CA ALA A 499 -12.90 11.51 5.52
C ALA A 499 -12.44 10.47 4.47
N ILE A 500 -12.27 9.20 4.84
CA ILE A 500 -11.94 8.13 3.89
C ILE A 500 -13.10 7.89 2.91
N VAL A 501 -14.33 7.83 3.40
CA VAL A 501 -15.54 7.64 2.58
C VAL A 501 -15.75 8.81 1.63
N GLU A 502 -15.60 10.04 2.12
CA GLU A 502 -15.70 11.25 1.30
C GLU A 502 -14.67 11.24 0.16
N ARG A 503 -13.42 10.86 0.45
CA ARG A 503 -12.35 10.76 -0.55
C ARG A 503 -12.56 9.62 -1.55
N LEU A 504 -13.11 8.49 -1.12
CA LEU A 504 -13.51 7.38 -1.99
C LEU A 504 -14.70 7.74 -2.89
N ALA A 505 -15.55 8.68 -2.46
CA ALA A 505 -16.69 9.16 -3.23
C ALA A 505 -16.31 10.28 -4.22
N SER A 506 -15.30 11.11 -3.89
CA SER A 506 -14.86 12.24 -4.73
C SER A 506 -13.84 11.86 -5.80
N ASP A 507 -12.90 10.96 -5.47
CA ASP A 507 -11.73 10.71 -6.31
C ASP A 507 -11.90 9.42 -7.13
N SER A 508 -11.73 9.48 -8.45
CA SER A 508 -11.65 8.26 -9.25
C SER A 508 -10.28 7.59 -9.09
N ALA A 509 -10.27 6.27 -8.85
CA ALA A 509 -9.02 5.52 -8.68
C ALA A 509 -8.07 5.68 -9.88
N LEU A 510 -8.63 5.84 -11.09
CA LEU A 510 -7.87 6.05 -12.32
C LEU A 510 -7.13 7.40 -12.32
N GLU A 511 -7.77 8.48 -11.88
CA GLU A 511 -7.16 9.81 -11.81
C GLU A 511 -6.00 9.85 -10.81
N LEU A 512 -6.18 9.25 -9.63
CA LEU A 512 -5.12 9.16 -8.62
C LEU A 512 -3.89 8.39 -9.13
N VAL A 513 -4.10 7.31 -9.90
CA VAL A 513 -3.01 6.56 -10.54
C VAL A 513 -2.28 7.41 -11.58
N GLN A 514 -3.03 8.14 -12.43
CA GLN A 514 -2.42 9.03 -13.44
C GLN A 514 -1.62 10.16 -12.79
N GLN A 515 -2.15 10.79 -11.74
CA GLN A 515 -1.44 11.81 -10.97
C GLN A 515 -0.17 11.24 -10.33
N GLY A 516 -0.25 10.04 -9.74
CA GLY A 516 0.90 9.34 -9.18
C GLY A 516 1.99 9.09 -10.21
N GLN A 517 1.64 8.66 -11.42
CA GLN A 517 2.59 8.46 -12.52
C GLN A 517 3.22 9.77 -13.00
N ALA A 518 2.44 10.85 -13.09
CA ALA A 518 2.95 12.16 -13.48
C ALA A 518 3.96 12.71 -12.45
N LEU A 519 3.63 12.61 -11.15
CA LEU A 519 4.52 13.02 -10.06
C LEU A 519 5.78 12.16 -9.99
N ALA A 520 5.66 10.85 -10.23
CA ALA A 520 6.82 9.95 -10.29
C ALA A 520 7.78 10.37 -11.41
N LYS A 521 7.26 10.69 -12.60
CA LYS A 521 8.08 11.16 -13.72
C LYS A 521 8.78 12.50 -13.43
N GLN A 522 8.07 13.44 -12.81
CA GLN A 522 8.66 14.72 -12.39
C GLN A 522 9.78 14.50 -11.36
N ARG A 523 9.56 13.61 -10.40
CA ARG A 523 10.56 13.28 -9.37
C ARG A 523 11.83 12.68 -9.97
N SER A 524 11.72 11.71 -10.87
CA SER A 524 12.90 11.14 -11.55
C SER A 524 13.67 12.19 -12.34
N GLN A 525 12.99 13.18 -12.93
CA GLN A 525 13.68 14.30 -13.60
C GLN A 525 14.43 15.17 -12.59
N PHE A 526 13.80 15.57 -11.49
CA PHE A 526 14.47 16.39 -10.47
C PHE A 526 15.67 15.69 -9.82
N ILE A 527 15.61 14.37 -9.65
CA ILE A 527 16.74 13.59 -9.12
C ILE A 527 17.93 13.63 -10.10
N ARG A 528 17.69 13.49 -11.41
CA ARG A 528 18.75 13.62 -12.43
C ARG A 528 19.34 15.02 -12.46
N ASP A 529 18.50 16.05 -12.45
CA ASP A 529 18.97 17.44 -12.45
C ASP A 529 19.84 17.74 -11.21
N LEU A 530 19.47 17.19 -10.05
CA LEU A 530 20.25 17.31 -8.81
C LEU A 530 21.61 16.59 -8.94
N GLN A 531 21.63 15.39 -9.51
CA GLN A 531 22.85 14.61 -9.74
C GLN A 531 23.83 15.35 -10.66
N ASP A 532 23.33 15.90 -11.77
CA ASP A 532 24.12 16.67 -12.72
C ASP A 532 24.69 17.94 -12.08
N ALA A 533 23.87 18.69 -11.34
CA ALA A 533 24.31 19.89 -10.64
C ALA A 533 25.38 19.59 -9.56
N ARG A 534 25.23 18.47 -8.84
CA ARG A 534 26.18 18.04 -7.82
C ARG A 534 27.49 17.56 -8.43
N ALA A 535 27.45 16.83 -9.55
CA ALA A 535 28.64 16.45 -10.30
C ALA A 535 29.40 17.70 -10.79
N ALA A 536 28.68 18.69 -11.33
CA ALA A 536 29.27 19.97 -11.74
C ALA A 536 29.92 20.74 -10.57
N LEU A 537 29.28 20.76 -9.39
CA LEU A 537 29.84 21.39 -8.19
C LEU A 537 31.12 20.67 -7.71
N LEU A 538 31.12 19.33 -7.72
CA LEU A 538 32.29 18.54 -7.35
C LEU A 538 33.45 18.76 -8.31
N GLU A 539 33.18 18.86 -9.61
CA GLU A 539 34.21 19.14 -10.60
C GLU A 539 34.76 20.57 -10.46
N ALA A 540 33.88 21.56 -10.24
CA ALA A 540 34.29 22.94 -9.99
C ALA A 540 35.18 23.07 -8.74
N ARG A 541 34.76 22.47 -7.62
CA ARG A 541 35.56 22.43 -6.39
C ARG A 541 36.84 21.62 -6.59
N GLY A 542 36.76 20.50 -7.32
CA GLY A 542 37.92 19.69 -7.66
C GLY A 542 38.97 20.50 -8.41
N GLY A 543 38.56 21.33 -9.37
CA GLY A 543 39.45 22.20 -10.14
C GLY A 543 40.26 23.20 -9.30
N GLU A 544 39.79 23.59 -8.11
CA GLU A 544 40.54 24.48 -7.21
C GLU A 544 41.69 23.79 -6.46
N TYR A 545 41.58 22.47 -6.24
CA TYR A 545 42.52 21.72 -5.39
C TYR A 545 43.29 20.63 -6.12
N ARG A 546 42.82 20.20 -7.30
CA ARG A 546 43.45 19.14 -8.10
C ARG A 546 44.81 19.65 -8.57
N GLU A 547 45.87 18.94 -8.18
CA GLU A 547 47.23 19.29 -8.55
C GLU A 547 47.42 19.23 -10.08
N ILE A 548 48.09 20.24 -10.62
CA ILE A 548 48.48 20.32 -12.02
C ILE A 548 49.81 19.60 -12.15
N VAL A 549 49.84 18.52 -12.94
CA VAL A 549 51.06 17.74 -13.17
C VAL A 549 51.73 18.24 -14.44
N VAL A 550 52.97 18.70 -14.34
CA VAL A 550 53.78 19.10 -15.49
C VAL A 550 55.09 18.33 -15.46
N GLN A 551 55.32 17.46 -16.45
CA GLN A 551 56.55 16.65 -16.57
C GLN A 551 56.89 15.80 -15.33
N GLY A 552 55.88 15.40 -14.55
CA GLY A 552 56.05 14.58 -13.35
C GLY A 552 56.15 15.36 -12.04
N ASP A 553 56.30 16.69 -12.10
CA ASP A 553 56.22 17.56 -10.93
C ASP A 553 54.76 18.00 -10.69
N THR A 554 54.37 18.04 -9.42
CA THR A 554 53.02 18.45 -9.01
C THR A 554 53.02 19.91 -8.57
N LEU A 555 52.07 20.68 -9.07
CA LEU A 555 51.87 22.09 -8.74
C LEU A 555 50.45 22.30 -8.24
N SER A 556 50.27 22.98 -7.10
CA SER A 556 48.93 23.43 -6.74
C SER A 556 48.47 24.53 -7.73
N PRO A 557 47.16 24.63 -8.02
CA PRO A 557 46.63 25.71 -8.87
C PRO A 557 47.04 27.12 -8.38
N SER A 558 47.18 27.31 -7.07
CA SER A 558 47.60 28.58 -6.47
C SER A 558 49.07 28.94 -6.71
N GLU A 559 49.94 27.93 -6.82
CA GLU A 559 51.36 28.10 -7.14
C GLU A 559 51.54 28.33 -8.64
N ALA A 560 50.85 27.53 -9.46
CA ALA A 560 50.82 27.73 -10.91
C ALA A 560 50.36 29.15 -11.27
N ALA A 561 49.28 29.65 -10.64
CA ALA A 561 48.81 31.02 -10.83
C ALA A 561 49.85 32.08 -10.43
N ARG A 562 50.59 31.88 -9.32
CA ARG A 562 51.68 32.77 -8.91
C ARG A 562 52.84 32.77 -9.91
N ILE A 563 53.22 31.60 -10.42
CA ILE A 563 54.29 31.46 -11.43
C ILE A 563 53.89 32.19 -12.72
N VAL A 564 52.66 31.99 -13.21
CA VAL A 564 52.16 32.66 -14.42
C VAL A 564 52.10 34.18 -14.22
N ALA A 565 51.63 34.65 -13.06
CA ALA A 565 51.59 36.08 -12.75
C ALA A 565 52.99 36.72 -12.69
N GLN A 566 53.99 36.02 -12.17
CA GLN A 566 55.39 36.48 -12.14
C GLN A 566 56.05 36.47 -13.52
N GLY A 567 55.68 35.52 -14.39
CA GLY A 567 56.24 35.38 -15.73
C GLY A 567 55.72 36.38 -16.77
N CYS A 568 54.60 37.06 -16.47
CA CYS A 568 53.99 38.05 -17.35
C CYS A 568 54.95 39.24 -17.59
N GLY A 569 55.25 39.56 -18.86
CA GLY A 569 56.21 40.59 -19.26
C GLY A 569 57.67 40.12 -19.35
N VAL A 570 58.01 38.95 -18.81
CA VAL A 570 59.36 38.36 -18.84
C VAL A 570 59.44 37.22 -19.85
N ASN A 571 58.46 36.34 -19.84
CA ASN A 571 58.42 35.14 -20.67
C ASN A 571 57.56 35.30 -21.93
N ASP A 572 57.10 36.52 -22.22
CA ASP A 572 56.23 36.86 -23.35
C ASP A 572 56.91 36.69 -24.73
N TRP A 573 58.22 36.40 -24.75
CA TRP A 573 58.94 36.03 -25.97
C TRP A 573 58.55 34.65 -26.52
N LEU A 574 57.91 33.80 -25.69
CA LEU A 574 57.28 32.57 -26.15
C LEU A 574 55.92 32.91 -26.80
N PRO A 575 55.75 32.76 -28.12
CA PRO A 575 54.50 33.09 -28.77
C PRO A 575 53.37 32.15 -28.31
N GLY A 576 52.26 32.73 -27.87
CA GLY A 576 51.02 32.01 -27.52
C GLY A 576 49.97 32.05 -28.63
N PRO A 577 48.94 31.17 -28.57
CA PRO A 577 48.58 30.29 -27.45
C PRO A 577 49.13 28.85 -27.58
N VAL A 578 49.42 28.23 -26.44
CA VAL A 578 49.81 26.82 -26.34
C VAL A 578 48.57 25.96 -26.09
N THR A 579 48.38 24.89 -26.86
CA THR A 579 47.22 24.00 -26.69
C THR A 579 47.39 23.15 -25.41
N PRO A 580 46.42 23.16 -24.47
CA PRO A 580 46.51 22.39 -23.24
C PRO A 580 46.69 20.89 -23.49
N GLY A 581 47.52 20.23 -22.67
CA GLY A 581 47.73 18.78 -22.72
C GLY A 581 48.71 18.29 -23.79
N ILE A 582 49.27 19.18 -24.61
CA ILE A 582 50.30 18.83 -25.58
C ILE A 582 51.68 18.88 -24.87
N PRO A 583 52.47 17.78 -24.88
CA PRO A 583 53.83 17.80 -24.34
C PRO A 583 54.72 18.76 -25.13
N CYS A 584 55.83 19.21 -24.54
CA CYS A 584 56.82 20.03 -25.25
C CYS A 584 57.21 19.33 -26.57
N PRO A 585 57.10 20.01 -27.73
CA PRO A 585 57.22 19.37 -29.04
C PRO A 585 58.61 18.82 -29.32
N LEU A 586 59.63 19.32 -28.60
CA LEU A 586 61.00 18.83 -28.67
C LEU A 586 61.42 18.30 -27.30
N SER A 587 61.94 17.08 -27.28
CA SER A 587 62.66 16.56 -26.12
C SER A 587 64.05 17.21 -26.01
N LEU A 588 64.70 17.09 -24.85
CA LEU A 588 66.09 17.52 -24.68
C LEU A 588 67.04 16.87 -25.71
N LEU A 589 66.74 15.64 -26.13
CA LEU A 589 67.53 14.90 -27.11
C LEU A 589 67.34 15.49 -28.52
N ASP A 590 66.12 15.90 -28.86
CA ASP A 590 65.81 16.56 -30.13
C ASP A 590 66.44 17.96 -30.19
N LEU A 591 66.44 18.70 -29.09
CA LEU A 591 67.08 20.01 -28.97
C LEU A 591 68.59 19.92 -29.21
N ASN A 592 69.24 18.94 -28.58
CA ASN A 592 70.67 18.68 -28.81
C ASN A 592 70.93 18.28 -30.27
N SER A 593 70.06 17.47 -30.87
CA SER A 593 70.17 17.07 -32.28
C SER A 593 70.02 18.26 -33.22
N LEU A 594 69.07 19.16 -32.97
CA LEU A 594 68.85 20.40 -33.73
C LEU A 594 70.06 21.33 -33.67
N TYR A 595 70.69 21.48 -32.51
CA TYR A 595 71.92 22.30 -32.44
C TYR A 595 73.11 21.62 -33.13
N ALA A 596 73.15 20.29 -33.16
CA ALA A 596 74.18 19.54 -33.86
C ALA A 596 74.07 19.67 -35.40
N THR A 597 72.87 19.85 -35.97
CA THR A 597 72.70 20.01 -37.43
C THR A 597 73.40 21.24 -37.99
N ASN A 598 73.60 22.30 -37.18
CA ASN A 598 74.38 23.48 -37.55
C ASN A 598 75.85 23.16 -37.93
N SER A 599 76.34 21.97 -37.57
CA SER A 599 77.69 21.49 -37.91
C SER A 599 77.72 20.36 -38.95
N ALA A 600 76.60 19.66 -39.15
CA ALA A 600 76.53 18.42 -39.93
C ALA A 600 75.98 18.60 -41.35
N ILE A 601 75.23 19.68 -41.61
CA ILE A 601 74.57 19.95 -42.90
C ILE A 601 75.39 21.01 -43.64
N SER A 602 75.76 20.73 -44.89
CA SER A 602 76.46 21.68 -45.77
C SER A 602 75.47 22.57 -46.54
N PRO A 603 75.89 23.73 -47.07
CA PRO A 603 75.02 24.59 -47.89
C PRO A 603 74.44 23.90 -49.13
N THR A 604 75.17 22.94 -49.69
CA THR A 604 74.71 22.12 -50.81
C THR A 604 73.61 21.14 -50.40
N ASP A 605 73.70 20.56 -49.21
CA ASP A 605 72.62 19.71 -48.67
C ASP A 605 71.38 20.57 -48.37
N GLU A 606 71.59 21.81 -47.92
CA GLU A 606 70.52 22.78 -47.66
C GLU A 606 69.77 23.16 -48.96
N GLU A 607 70.49 23.41 -50.05
CA GLU A 607 69.91 23.66 -51.38
C GLU A 607 69.10 22.46 -51.90
N GLU A 608 69.60 21.23 -51.74
CA GLU A 608 68.89 20.01 -52.14
C GLU A 608 67.62 19.78 -51.28
N MET A 609 67.66 20.13 -49.99
CA MET A 609 66.51 20.08 -49.08
C MET A 609 65.40 21.08 -49.44
N PHE A 610 65.68 22.13 -50.21
CA PHE A 610 64.67 23.08 -50.71
C PHE A 610 63.96 22.61 -51.99
N LEU A 611 64.40 21.51 -52.61
CA LEU A 611 63.67 20.93 -53.73
C LEU A 611 62.30 20.42 -53.28
N PRO A 612 61.21 20.72 -54.03
CA PRO A 612 59.88 20.29 -53.67
C PRO A 612 59.76 18.77 -53.84
N LEU A 613 59.80 18.05 -52.72
CA LEU A 613 59.46 16.63 -52.68
C LEU A 613 57.93 16.48 -52.68
N PRO A 614 57.37 15.51 -53.44
CA PRO A 614 55.96 15.19 -53.31
C PRO A 614 55.68 14.73 -51.87
N GLU A 615 54.62 15.26 -51.26
CA GLU A 615 54.19 14.80 -49.94
C GLU A 615 53.90 13.29 -50.01
N THR A 616 54.43 12.53 -49.05
CA THR A 616 54.31 11.06 -49.03
C THR A 616 52.86 10.57 -48.97
N GLY A 617 51.94 11.39 -48.46
CA GLY A 617 50.49 11.12 -48.48
C GLY A 617 49.79 11.46 -49.81
N GLN A 618 50.44 12.23 -50.69
CA GLN A 618 49.93 12.55 -52.03
C GLN A 618 50.29 11.47 -53.06
N LEU A 619 51.29 10.64 -52.73
CA LEU A 619 51.66 9.43 -53.48
C LEU A 619 50.92 8.21 -52.91
N PRO A 620 50.54 7.24 -53.75
CA PRO A 620 50.01 5.98 -53.27
C PRO A 620 51.10 5.24 -52.49
N SER A 621 50.72 4.56 -51.40
CA SER A 621 51.63 3.63 -50.72
C SER A 621 52.08 2.54 -51.68
N ALA A 622 53.23 1.91 -51.41
CA ALA A 622 53.72 0.80 -52.24
C ALA A 622 52.67 -0.32 -52.37
N GLU A 623 51.93 -0.60 -51.30
CA GLU A 623 50.82 -1.56 -51.28
C GLU A 623 49.64 -1.08 -52.12
N ALA A 624 49.24 0.19 -52.02
CA ALA A 624 48.14 0.76 -52.80
C ALA A 624 48.47 0.79 -54.30
N PHE A 625 49.70 1.16 -54.66
CA PHE A 625 50.17 1.15 -56.05
C PHE A 625 50.24 -0.28 -56.60
N ALA A 626 50.78 -1.23 -55.84
CA ALA A 626 50.77 -2.64 -56.22
C ALA A 626 49.34 -3.18 -56.41
N ALA A 627 48.40 -2.80 -55.53
CA ALA A 627 46.99 -3.17 -55.64
C ALA A 627 46.31 -2.54 -56.87
N MET A 628 46.64 -1.29 -57.23
CA MET A 628 46.16 -0.66 -58.46
C MET A 628 46.64 -1.41 -59.71
N VAL A 629 47.93 -1.73 -59.78
CA VAL A 629 48.52 -2.48 -60.89
C VAL A 629 47.95 -3.89 -60.99
N GLU A 630 47.74 -4.57 -59.86
CA GLU A 630 47.13 -5.90 -59.83
C GLU A 630 45.65 -5.85 -60.23
N SER A 631 44.90 -4.85 -59.77
CA SER A 631 43.50 -4.64 -60.17
C SER A 631 43.39 -4.39 -61.67
N GLU A 632 44.27 -3.57 -62.25
CA GLU A 632 44.31 -3.31 -63.69
C GLU A 632 44.59 -4.59 -64.49
N LYS A 633 45.54 -5.42 -64.05
CA LYS A 633 45.81 -6.74 -64.66
C LYS A 633 44.61 -7.68 -64.59
N GLN A 634 43.84 -7.66 -63.50
CA GLN A 634 42.64 -8.48 -63.36
C GLN A 634 41.54 -8.09 -64.35
N PHE A 635 41.45 -6.81 -64.73
CA PHE A 635 40.46 -6.33 -65.70
C PHE A 635 40.87 -6.53 -67.17
N GLN A 636 42.18 -6.63 -67.47
CA GLN A 636 42.69 -6.84 -68.84
C GLN A 636 42.27 -8.18 -69.49
N GLY A 637 41.62 -9.09 -68.75
CA GLY A 637 41.07 -10.35 -69.27
C GLY A 637 39.57 -10.57 -68.99
N GLN A 638 38.86 -9.61 -68.41
CA GLN A 638 37.42 -9.73 -68.11
C GLN A 638 36.56 -9.09 -69.20
N GLU A 639 35.48 -9.76 -69.60
CA GLU A 639 34.49 -9.23 -70.54
C GLU A 639 33.55 -8.24 -69.83
N LEU A 640 33.88 -6.94 -69.92
CA LEU A 640 33.13 -5.84 -69.28
C LEU A 640 31.91 -5.34 -70.07
N SER A 641 31.70 -5.86 -71.30
CA SER A 641 30.64 -5.46 -72.24
C SER A 641 29.25 -6.03 -71.87
N HIS A 642 29.19 -7.04 -71.01
CA HIS A 642 27.94 -7.71 -70.66
C HIS A 642 26.93 -6.71 -70.05
N GLY A 643 25.75 -6.61 -70.66
CA GLY A 643 24.67 -5.80 -70.12
C GLY A 643 24.87 -4.27 -70.19
N GLU A 644 25.85 -3.77 -70.94
CA GLU A 644 26.13 -2.32 -71.06
C GLU A 644 24.91 -1.51 -71.53
N GLY A 645 24.15 -2.06 -72.49
CA GLY A 645 22.92 -1.45 -73.00
C GLY A 645 21.74 -1.38 -72.02
N HIS A 646 21.87 -1.93 -70.81
CA HIS A 646 20.87 -1.85 -69.74
C HIS A 646 21.11 -0.72 -68.75
N TRP A 647 22.27 -0.06 -68.83
CA TRP A 647 22.67 0.99 -67.90
C TRP A 647 22.84 2.32 -68.64
N ARG A 648 22.23 3.38 -68.12
CA ARG A 648 22.47 4.75 -68.58
C ARG A 648 23.78 5.26 -67.97
N PRO A 649 24.53 6.14 -68.67
CA PRO A 649 25.73 6.76 -68.12
C PRO A 649 25.41 7.51 -66.82
N ILE A 650 26.22 7.32 -65.78
CA ILE A 650 26.01 7.92 -64.45
C ILE A 650 26.00 9.46 -64.51
N ASP A 651 26.70 10.06 -65.48
CA ASP A 651 26.74 11.51 -65.66
C ASP A 651 25.40 12.10 -66.18
N GLN A 652 24.47 11.24 -66.64
CA GLN A 652 23.13 11.61 -67.14
C GLN A 652 22.01 11.20 -66.17
N THR A 653 22.33 10.59 -65.04
CA THR A 653 21.36 10.17 -64.02
C THR A 653 21.42 11.11 -62.81
N GLY A 654 20.28 11.39 -62.19
CA GLY A 654 20.19 12.22 -60.98
C GLY A 654 20.75 11.56 -59.71
N ALA A 655 21.79 10.72 -59.84
CA ALA A 655 22.40 9.95 -58.77
C ALA A 655 23.42 10.77 -57.96
N PRO A 656 23.72 10.39 -56.71
CA PRO A 656 24.65 11.11 -55.84
C PRO A 656 26.10 11.03 -56.38
N SER A 657 26.68 12.21 -56.64
CA SER A 657 28.10 12.54 -56.79
C SER A 657 29.14 11.39 -56.78
N GLY A 658 29.47 10.87 -57.96
CA GLY A 658 30.76 10.19 -58.23
C GLY A 658 30.75 8.65 -58.24
N ILE A 659 31.77 8.06 -58.88
CA ILE A 659 31.94 6.59 -59.08
C ILE A 659 31.90 5.82 -57.75
N ASN A 660 32.49 6.37 -56.68
CA ASN A 660 32.55 5.71 -55.38
C ASN A 660 31.17 5.61 -54.70
N ALA A 661 30.35 6.66 -54.80
CA ALA A 661 28.99 6.65 -54.25
C ALA A 661 28.08 5.68 -55.01
N ALA A 662 28.23 5.61 -56.34
CA ALA A 662 27.52 4.64 -57.18
C ALA A 662 27.95 3.19 -56.86
N LEU A 663 29.24 2.93 -56.64
CA LEU A 663 29.75 1.62 -56.24
C LEU A 663 29.20 1.16 -54.88
N ALA A 664 29.19 2.06 -53.89
CA ALA A 664 28.65 1.76 -52.56
C ALA A 664 27.13 1.47 -52.62
N SER A 665 26.40 2.26 -53.40
CA SER A 665 24.95 2.09 -53.59
C SER A 665 24.63 0.76 -54.29
N LEU A 666 25.37 0.39 -55.33
CA LEU A 666 25.19 -0.90 -56.03
C LEU A 666 25.52 -2.12 -55.14
N GLN A 667 26.53 -2.01 -54.28
CA GLN A 667 26.85 -3.08 -53.32
C GLN A 667 25.77 -3.23 -52.22
N SER A 668 25.26 -2.11 -51.70
CA SER A 668 24.11 -2.11 -50.77
C SER A 668 22.88 -2.73 -51.43
N LEU A 669 22.57 -2.30 -52.65
CA LEU A 669 21.45 -2.76 -53.44
C LEU A 669 21.54 -4.26 -53.75
N GLN A 670 22.73 -4.78 -54.07
CA GLN A 670 22.96 -6.22 -54.24
C GLN A 670 22.58 -7.02 -52.98
N SER A 671 22.91 -6.51 -51.79
CA SER A 671 22.53 -7.13 -50.51
C SER A 671 21.03 -7.05 -50.25
N GLN A 672 20.40 -5.90 -50.53
CA GLN A 672 18.97 -5.68 -50.34
C GLN A 672 18.12 -6.55 -51.27
N ILE A 673 18.51 -6.65 -52.54
CA ILE A 673 17.93 -7.53 -53.55
C ILE A 673 17.96 -8.98 -53.07
N GLN A 674 19.11 -9.48 -52.63
CA GLN A 674 19.22 -10.85 -52.09
C GLN A 674 18.29 -11.07 -50.87
N LYS A 675 18.18 -10.09 -49.97
CA LYS A 675 17.28 -10.17 -48.81
C LYS A 675 15.81 -10.13 -49.20
N ALA A 676 15.42 -9.37 -50.21
CA ALA A 676 14.03 -9.23 -50.64
C ALA A 676 13.51 -10.46 -51.40
N ILE A 677 14.38 -11.15 -52.16
CA ILE A 677 14.00 -12.30 -53.00
C ILE A 677 14.11 -13.63 -52.26
N LYS A 678 15.07 -13.77 -51.33
CA LYS A 678 15.26 -15.04 -50.60
C LYS A 678 13.95 -15.58 -50.00
N PRO A 679 13.08 -14.76 -49.40
CA PRO A 679 11.77 -15.21 -48.93
C PRO A 679 10.83 -15.68 -50.05
N LEU A 680 10.83 -15.01 -51.22
CA LEU A 680 9.97 -15.31 -52.37
C LEU A 680 10.24 -16.67 -53.03
N ALA A 681 11.47 -17.19 -52.91
CA ALA A 681 11.84 -18.49 -53.45
C ALA A 681 11.25 -19.67 -52.65
N GLU A 682 10.96 -19.46 -51.36
CA GLU A 682 10.52 -20.50 -50.41
C GLU A 682 9.04 -20.35 -49.99
N MET A 683 8.28 -19.48 -50.65
CA MET A 683 6.88 -19.21 -50.29
C MET A 683 5.92 -20.32 -50.73
N GLN A 684 4.95 -20.60 -49.86
CA GLN A 684 3.78 -21.44 -50.15
C GLN A 684 2.82 -20.72 -51.12
N ASP A 685 1.99 -21.47 -51.84
CA ASP A 685 1.14 -20.94 -52.92
C ASP A 685 0.18 -19.83 -52.45
N TRP A 686 -0.39 -19.91 -51.25
CA TRP A 686 -1.25 -18.84 -50.71
C TRP A 686 -0.51 -17.53 -50.43
N LYS A 687 0.78 -17.60 -50.08
CA LYS A 687 1.61 -16.39 -49.91
C LYS A 687 1.90 -15.76 -51.26
N LEU A 688 2.23 -16.57 -52.27
CA LEU A 688 2.43 -16.09 -53.64
C LEU A 688 1.17 -15.42 -54.18
N ALA A 689 0.00 -16.01 -53.92
CA ALA A 689 -1.29 -15.43 -54.31
C ALA A 689 -1.57 -14.09 -53.62
N ALA A 690 -1.29 -13.98 -52.32
CA ALA A 690 -1.44 -12.73 -51.58
C ALA A 690 -0.45 -11.65 -52.05
N VAL A 691 0.82 -11.99 -52.29
CA VAL A 691 1.81 -11.04 -52.83
C VAL A 691 1.41 -10.55 -54.23
N ALA A 692 0.95 -11.46 -55.09
CA ALA A 692 0.48 -11.11 -56.42
C ALA A 692 -0.76 -10.21 -56.40
N ALA A 693 -1.71 -10.45 -55.49
CA ALA A 693 -2.86 -9.57 -55.27
C ALA A 693 -2.43 -8.18 -54.74
N GLY A 694 -1.41 -8.14 -53.89
CA GLY A 694 -0.79 -6.90 -53.41
C GLY A 694 -0.15 -6.08 -54.53
N GLN A 695 0.54 -6.73 -55.47
CA GLN A 695 1.13 -6.12 -56.65
C GLN A 695 0.08 -5.61 -57.65
N ALA A 696 -0.92 -6.44 -57.98
CA ALA A 696 -1.97 -6.09 -58.93
C ALA A 696 -2.85 -4.93 -58.42
N GLY A 697 -3.05 -4.86 -57.10
CA GLY A 697 -3.90 -3.85 -56.47
C GLY A 697 -5.39 -4.01 -56.84
N GLY A 698 -6.19 -2.97 -56.55
CA GLY A 698 -7.61 -2.92 -56.91
C GLY A 698 -8.45 -4.08 -56.34
N SER A 699 -9.34 -4.63 -57.17
CA SER A 699 -10.32 -5.66 -56.77
C SER A 699 -9.69 -6.94 -56.25
N GLU A 700 -8.51 -7.34 -56.76
CA GLU A 700 -7.80 -8.55 -56.31
C GLU A 700 -7.35 -8.39 -54.85
N ARG A 701 -6.79 -7.21 -54.49
CA ARG A 701 -6.40 -6.89 -53.11
C ARG A 701 -7.63 -6.80 -52.18
N GLU A 702 -8.74 -6.26 -52.67
CA GLU A 702 -9.99 -6.13 -51.89
C GLU A 702 -10.58 -7.49 -51.47
N ILE A 703 -10.45 -8.53 -52.30
CA ILE A 703 -10.90 -9.90 -51.97
C ILE A 703 -10.17 -10.42 -50.71
N TRP A 704 -8.86 -10.14 -50.60
CA TRP A 704 -8.05 -10.49 -49.43
C TRP A 704 -8.35 -9.60 -48.23
N ASN A 705 -8.47 -8.29 -48.40
CA ASN A 705 -8.86 -7.37 -47.33
C ASN A 705 -10.23 -7.74 -46.74
N SER A 706 -11.17 -8.17 -47.59
CA SER A 706 -12.48 -8.64 -47.16
C SER A 706 -12.38 -9.93 -46.33
N LEU A 707 -11.46 -10.84 -46.65
CA LEU A 707 -11.19 -12.03 -45.82
C LEU A 707 -10.63 -11.61 -44.45
N LEU A 708 -9.65 -10.70 -44.42
CA LEU A 708 -9.08 -10.17 -43.17
C LEU A 708 -10.16 -9.53 -42.29
N SER A 709 -10.98 -8.66 -42.86
CA SER A 709 -12.11 -8.03 -42.14
C SER A 709 -13.13 -9.05 -41.62
N SER A 710 -13.35 -10.16 -42.34
CA SER A 710 -14.24 -11.24 -41.88
C SER A 710 -13.65 -11.96 -40.66
N ILE A 711 -12.35 -12.25 -40.68
CA ILE A 711 -11.65 -12.89 -39.55
C ILE A 711 -11.73 -11.99 -38.30
N GLU A 712 -11.44 -10.70 -38.47
CA GLU A 712 -11.48 -9.72 -37.37
C GLU A 712 -12.89 -9.49 -36.83
N ALA A 713 -13.91 -9.44 -37.69
CA ALA A 713 -15.30 -9.29 -37.26
C ALA A 713 -15.78 -10.48 -36.42
N VAL A 714 -15.48 -11.72 -36.83
CA VAL A 714 -15.83 -12.92 -36.06
C VAL A 714 -15.05 -12.96 -34.75
N ARG A 715 -13.77 -12.55 -34.76
CA ARG A 715 -12.96 -12.42 -33.55
C ARG A 715 -13.54 -11.41 -32.56
N ALA A 716 -13.98 -10.25 -33.03
CA ALA A 716 -14.60 -9.23 -32.17
C ALA A 716 -15.90 -9.74 -31.53
N LYS A 717 -16.75 -10.43 -32.29
CA LYS A 717 -17.99 -11.03 -31.77
C LYS A 717 -17.74 -12.19 -30.81
N SER A 718 -16.71 -13.00 -31.08
CA SER A 718 -16.26 -14.06 -30.17
C SER A 718 -15.85 -13.50 -28.81
N VAL A 719 -15.07 -12.41 -28.80
CA VAL A 719 -14.67 -11.70 -27.58
C VAL A 719 -15.88 -11.11 -26.86
N ALA A 720 -16.79 -10.44 -27.57
CA ALA A 720 -17.99 -9.84 -26.97
C ALA A 720 -18.95 -10.89 -26.36
N ALA A 721 -19.09 -12.06 -26.98
CA ALA A 721 -19.95 -13.14 -26.49
C ALA A 721 -19.31 -13.96 -25.35
N ARG A 722 -17.98 -13.88 -25.17
CA ARG A 722 -17.21 -14.76 -24.27
C ARG A 722 -17.65 -14.66 -22.80
N GLU A 723 -17.90 -13.46 -22.31
CA GLU A 723 -18.33 -13.23 -20.92
C GLU A 723 -19.69 -13.88 -20.65
N SER A 724 -20.66 -13.68 -21.56
CA SER A 724 -22.00 -14.25 -21.46
C SER A 724 -21.98 -15.78 -21.54
N ILE A 725 -21.16 -16.35 -22.44
CA ILE A 725 -20.99 -17.79 -22.60
C ILE A 725 -20.35 -18.43 -21.35
N LEU A 726 -19.32 -17.81 -20.77
CA LEU A 726 -18.67 -18.33 -19.55
C LEU A 726 -19.55 -18.19 -18.30
N THR A 727 -20.28 -17.08 -18.18
CA THR A 727 -21.10 -16.80 -16.99
C THR A 727 -22.32 -17.71 -16.92
N HIS A 728 -22.95 -17.99 -18.06
CA HIS A 728 -24.22 -18.71 -18.09
C HIS A 728 -24.10 -20.16 -18.59
N GLY A 729 -23.03 -20.53 -19.29
CA GLY A 729 -22.85 -21.87 -19.86
C GLY A 729 -24.00 -22.29 -20.78
N PRO A 730 -24.33 -21.53 -21.84
CA PRO A 730 -25.40 -21.89 -22.77
C PRO A 730 -25.03 -23.10 -23.64
N GLU A 731 -26.00 -23.94 -23.95
CA GLU A 731 -25.89 -25.09 -24.84
C GLU A 731 -27.03 -25.07 -25.86
N LEU A 732 -26.66 -25.00 -27.14
CA LEU A 732 -27.59 -25.08 -28.26
C LEU A 732 -28.04 -26.53 -28.49
N ALA A 733 -29.27 -26.73 -28.96
CA ALA A 733 -29.80 -28.07 -29.16
C ALA A 733 -29.33 -28.66 -30.49
N GLY A 734 -28.67 -29.81 -30.49
CA GLY A 734 -28.25 -30.47 -31.74
C GLY A 734 -29.39 -31.00 -32.63
N ALA A 735 -30.62 -31.11 -32.10
CA ALA A 735 -31.78 -31.68 -32.80
C ALA A 735 -32.58 -30.66 -33.65
N ILE A 736 -32.30 -29.36 -33.51
CA ILE A 736 -32.99 -28.30 -34.24
C ILE A 736 -31.96 -27.58 -35.11
N ASP A 737 -32.35 -27.21 -36.32
CA ASP A 737 -31.49 -26.46 -37.23
C ASP A 737 -31.06 -25.10 -36.64
N MET A 738 -29.79 -24.74 -36.86
CA MET A 738 -29.14 -23.58 -36.24
C MET A 738 -29.77 -22.24 -36.68
N GLU A 739 -30.21 -22.11 -37.94
CA GLU A 739 -30.86 -20.88 -38.42
C GLU A 739 -32.26 -20.73 -37.80
N THR A 740 -32.95 -21.86 -37.64
CA THR A 740 -34.26 -21.89 -36.97
C THR A 740 -34.13 -21.54 -35.48
N GLN A 741 -33.10 -22.05 -34.80
CA GLN A 741 -32.83 -21.73 -33.40
C GLN A 741 -32.43 -20.27 -33.20
N GLU A 742 -31.55 -19.73 -34.04
CA GLU A 742 -31.13 -18.32 -33.97
C GLU A 742 -32.32 -17.38 -34.14
N SER A 743 -33.17 -17.63 -35.15
CA SER A 743 -34.37 -16.84 -35.42
C SER A 743 -35.35 -16.87 -34.24
N VAL A 744 -35.62 -18.05 -33.69
CA VAL A 744 -36.51 -18.20 -32.52
C VAL A 744 -35.92 -17.55 -31.27
N LEU A 745 -34.62 -17.66 -31.03
CA LEU A 745 -33.94 -17.00 -29.90
C LEU A 745 -33.94 -15.48 -30.05
N ALA A 746 -33.79 -14.96 -31.27
CA ALA A 746 -33.89 -13.53 -31.58
C ALA A 746 -35.31 -13.00 -31.31
N ASP A 747 -36.33 -13.73 -31.75
CA ASP A 747 -37.74 -13.40 -31.49
C ASP A 747 -38.06 -13.39 -29.98
N ILE A 748 -37.55 -14.37 -29.23
CA ILE A 748 -37.72 -14.44 -27.76
C ILE A 748 -37.01 -13.26 -27.09
N CYS A 749 -35.76 -12.95 -27.49
CA CYS A 749 -35.02 -11.82 -26.94
C CYS A 749 -35.75 -10.48 -27.22
N ALA A 750 -36.24 -10.28 -28.44
CA ALA A 750 -36.99 -9.07 -28.81
C ALA A 750 -38.29 -8.93 -28.00
N HIS A 751 -39.02 -10.02 -27.77
CA HIS A 751 -40.25 -10.02 -26.96
C HIS A 751 -39.98 -9.71 -25.49
N LEU A 752 -38.91 -10.27 -24.91
CA LEU A 752 -38.48 -10.00 -23.53
C LEU A 752 -37.95 -8.58 -23.36
N GLN A 753 -37.26 -8.02 -24.38
CA GLN A 753 -36.83 -6.63 -24.39
C GLN A 753 -38.02 -5.65 -24.47
N GLY A 754 -39.12 -6.05 -25.10
CA GLY A 754 -40.39 -5.31 -25.13
C GLY A 754 -41.25 -5.41 -23.87
N GLY A 755 -40.77 -6.05 -22.79
CA GLY A 755 -41.49 -6.19 -21.51
C GLY A 755 -42.48 -7.36 -21.44
N GLY A 756 -42.47 -8.25 -22.42
CA GLY A 756 -43.32 -9.45 -22.44
C GLY A 756 -42.90 -10.53 -21.44
N ASN A 757 -43.83 -11.38 -21.01
CA ASN A 757 -43.56 -12.50 -20.11
C ASN A 757 -43.65 -13.86 -20.85
N LEU A 758 -42.88 -14.84 -20.37
CA LEU A 758 -42.88 -16.22 -20.90
C LEU A 758 -43.99 -17.07 -20.26
N GLY A 759 -45.21 -16.52 -20.19
CA GLY A 759 -46.38 -17.21 -19.65
C GLY A 759 -46.94 -18.29 -20.58
N ALA A 760 -47.82 -19.14 -20.06
CA ALA A 760 -48.45 -20.23 -20.82
C ALA A 760 -49.24 -19.74 -22.06
N VAL A 761 -49.80 -18.52 -22.01
CA VAL A 761 -50.53 -17.90 -23.13
C VAL A 761 -49.58 -17.47 -24.25
N THR A 762 -48.43 -16.88 -23.91
CA THR A 762 -47.39 -16.47 -24.88
C THR A 762 -46.80 -17.68 -25.63
N LEU A 763 -46.59 -18.80 -24.92
CA LEU A 763 -46.07 -20.04 -25.51
C LEU A 763 -47.11 -20.77 -26.40
N LEU A 764 -48.41 -20.49 -26.24
CA LEU A 764 -49.46 -20.99 -27.14
C LEU A 764 -49.54 -20.21 -28.45
N LEU A 765 -49.27 -18.89 -28.40
CA LEU A 765 -49.21 -18.01 -29.58
C LEU A 765 -47.97 -18.31 -30.43
N HIS A 766 -46.81 -18.53 -29.79
CA HIS A 766 -45.56 -18.84 -30.48
C HIS A 766 -45.22 -20.33 -30.35
N ARG A 767 -45.91 -21.18 -31.13
CA ARG A 767 -45.76 -22.65 -31.11
C ARG A 767 -44.31 -23.15 -31.27
N ASN A 768 -43.44 -22.38 -31.92
CA ASN A 768 -42.05 -22.75 -32.21
C ASN A 768 -41.08 -22.44 -31.05
N TRP A 769 -41.50 -21.66 -30.05
CA TRP A 769 -40.63 -21.30 -28.92
C TRP A 769 -40.47 -22.43 -27.93
N LYS A 770 -41.57 -23.13 -27.63
CA LYS A 770 -41.58 -24.23 -26.65
C LYS A 770 -40.58 -25.35 -27.00
N PRO A 771 -40.49 -25.86 -28.24
CA PRO A 771 -39.48 -26.84 -28.62
C PRO A 771 -38.04 -26.35 -28.45
N VAL A 772 -37.74 -25.10 -28.80
CA VAL A 772 -36.38 -24.53 -28.68
C VAL A 772 -36.01 -24.32 -27.21
N MET A 773 -36.94 -23.84 -26.38
CA MET A 773 -36.75 -23.70 -24.93
C MET A 773 -36.57 -25.03 -24.22
N GLU A 774 -37.27 -26.09 -24.66
CA GLU A 774 -37.15 -27.42 -24.08
C GLU A 774 -35.88 -28.16 -24.52
N ALA A 775 -35.32 -27.81 -25.67
CA ALA A 775 -34.15 -28.47 -26.25
C ALA A 775 -32.82 -27.76 -25.91
N THR A 776 -32.82 -26.46 -25.61
CA THR A 776 -31.64 -25.69 -25.21
C THR A 776 -31.41 -25.74 -23.69
N ARG A 777 -30.16 -25.56 -23.24
CA ARG A 777 -29.80 -25.53 -21.82
C ARG A 777 -28.92 -24.33 -21.49
N VAL A 778 -28.97 -23.88 -20.25
CA VAL A 778 -28.09 -22.85 -19.67
C VAL A 778 -27.72 -23.33 -18.27
N GLY A 779 -26.43 -23.62 -18.03
CA GLY A 779 -25.98 -24.23 -16.76
C GLY A 779 -26.67 -25.56 -16.43
N GLY A 780 -26.98 -26.38 -17.45
CA GLY A 780 -27.70 -27.66 -17.31
C GLY A 780 -29.21 -27.56 -17.09
N SER A 781 -29.77 -26.35 -16.99
CA SER A 781 -31.21 -26.10 -16.77
C SER A 781 -31.89 -25.45 -17.98
N LYS A 782 -33.23 -25.43 -18.01
CA LYS A 782 -34.00 -24.73 -19.06
C LYS A 782 -33.81 -23.21 -18.94
N PRO A 783 -33.70 -22.46 -20.06
CA PRO A 783 -33.61 -21.01 -20.02
C PRO A 783 -34.91 -20.38 -19.53
N THR A 784 -34.82 -19.47 -18.56
CA THR A 784 -35.98 -18.83 -17.91
C THR A 784 -35.84 -17.31 -17.81
N LYS A 785 -34.61 -16.79 -17.74
CA LYS A 785 -34.31 -15.37 -17.64
C LYS A 785 -33.91 -14.77 -18.99
N LYS A 786 -34.05 -13.45 -19.13
CA LYS A 786 -33.67 -12.72 -20.35
C LYS A 786 -32.20 -12.95 -20.71
N GLU A 787 -31.31 -12.91 -19.72
CA GLU A 787 -29.87 -13.09 -19.90
C GLU A 787 -29.53 -14.49 -20.44
N HIS A 788 -30.34 -15.51 -20.11
CA HIS A 788 -30.16 -16.87 -20.61
C HIS A 788 -30.44 -16.95 -22.12
N PHE A 789 -31.45 -16.23 -22.60
CA PHE A 789 -31.79 -16.19 -24.02
C PHE A 789 -30.80 -15.33 -24.81
N GLU A 790 -30.33 -14.22 -24.25
CA GLU A 790 -29.29 -13.39 -24.86
C GLU A 790 -27.96 -14.16 -25.00
N ALA A 791 -27.59 -14.97 -23.99
CA ALA A 791 -26.42 -15.85 -24.06
C ALA A 791 -26.55 -16.94 -25.14
N LEU A 792 -27.73 -17.57 -25.22
CA LEU A 792 -28.03 -18.58 -26.26
C LEU A 792 -28.01 -17.95 -27.67
N LEU A 793 -28.57 -16.75 -27.83
CA LEU A 793 -28.57 -16.03 -29.10
C LEU A 793 -27.15 -15.64 -29.54
N ALA A 794 -26.34 -15.12 -28.62
CA ALA A 794 -24.94 -14.78 -28.89
C ALA A 794 -24.13 -16.01 -29.32
N MET A 795 -24.35 -17.16 -28.67
CA MET A 795 -23.72 -18.43 -29.06
C MET A 795 -24.18 -18.90 -30.45
N ALA A 796 -25.47 -18.79 -30.78
CA ALA A 796 -26.01 -19.17 -32.08
C ALA A 796 -25.45 -18.31 -33.22
N GLN A 797 -25.43 -16.98 -33.03
CA GLN A 797 -24.85 -16.03 -33.99
C GLN A 797 -23.36 -16.29 -34.21
N LEU A 798 -22.60 -16.51 -33.13
CA LEU A 798 -21.18 -16.82 -33.22
C LEU A 798 -20.93 -18.16 -33.95
N ALA A 799 -21.74 -19.19 -33.70
CA ALA A 799 -21.63 -20.47 -34.37
C ALA A 799 -21.90 -20.37 -35.88
N ARG A 800 -22.91 -19.58 -36.29
CA ARG A 800 -23.20 -19.30 -37.70
C ARG A 800 -22.03 -18.59 -38.38
N GLU A 801 -21.48 -17.57 -37.73
CA GLU A 801 -20.39 -16.77 -38.32
C GLU A 801 -19.08 -17.55 -38.39
N ARG A 802 -18.77 -18.37 -37.38
CA ARG A 802 -17.67 -19.34 -37.44
C ARG A 802 -17.84 -20.29 -38.64
N LYS A 803 -19.04 -20.84 -38.87
CA LYS A 803 -19.35 -21.70 -40.02
C LYS A 803 -19.17 -20.99 -41.37
N GLN A 804 -19.62 -19.75 -41.48
CA GLN A 804 -19.43 -18.94 -42.70
C GLN A 804 -17.95 -18.62 -42.95
N LEU A 805 -17.21 -18.27 -41.90
CA LEU A 805 -15.77 -18.02 -41.99
C LEU A 805 -15.01 -19.29 -42.40
N SER A 806 -15.34 -20.45 -41.82
CA SER A 806 -14.76 -21.75 -42.23
C SER A 806 -15.02 -22.05 -43.70
N ALA A 807 -16.25 -21.88 -44.17
CA ALA A 807 -16.58 -22.11 -45.57
C ALA A 807 -15.83 -21.14 -46.53
N ARG A 808 -15.66 -19.88 -46.13
CA ARG A 808 -14.88 -18.91 -46.92
C ARG A 808 -13.39 -19.26 -46.91
N TRP A 809 -12.84 -19.60 -45.75
CA TRP A 809 -11.45 -20.02 -45.59
C TRP A 809 -11.14 -21.24 -46.46
N ASP A 810 -11.97 -22.27 -46.44
CA ASP A 810 -11.78 -23.49 -47.24
C ASP A 810 -11.90 -23.25 -48.75
N ARG A 811 -12.59 -22.19 -49.18
CA ARG A 811 -12.71 -21.83 -50.61
C ARG A 811 -11.56 -20.94 -51.09
N GLN A 812 -10.94 -20.18 -50.20
CA GLN A 812 -9.94 -19.17 -50.57
C GLN A 812 -8.52 -19.58 -50.18
N MET A 813 -8.31 -20.12 -48.98
CA MET A 813 -6.98 -20.43 -48.42
C MET A 813 -6.57 -21.88 -48.62
N ALA A 814 -7.48 -22.84 -48.39
CA ALA A 814 -7.17 -24.27 -48.50
C ALA A 814 -6.74 -24.72 -49.92
N PRO A 815 -7.35 -24.23 -51.02
CA PRO A 815 -6.93 -24.58 -52.38
C PRO A 815 -5.53 -24.05 -52.72
N LEU A 816 -5.06 -23.05 -51.97
CA LEU A 816 -3.74 -22.44 -52.10
C LEU A 816 -2.72 -23.04 -51.11
N GLY A 817 -3.01 -24.21 -50.54
CA GLY A 817 -2.07 -24.97 -49.70
C GLY A 817 -2.00 -24.53 -48.23
N ALA A 818 -2.92 -23.70 -47.75
CA ALA A 818 -3.07 -23.44 -46.32
C ALA A 818 -3.85 -24.59 -45.63
N PRO A 819 -3.71 -24.78 -44.31
CA PRO A 819 -4.49 -25.78 -43.56
C PRO A 819 -6.00 -25.56 -43.74
N ALA A 820 -6.76 -26.64 -43.81
CA ALA A 820 -8.22 -26.56 -43.88
C ALA A 820 -8.79 -25.99 -42.57
N ALA A 821 -9.98 -25.40 -42.62
CA ALA A 821 -10.68 -24.80 -41.48
C ALA A 821 -10.81 -25.74 -40.26
N ARG A 822 -10.92 -27.05 -40.51
CA ARG A 822 -11.00 -28.12 -39.48
C ARG A 822 -9.66 -28.45 -38.80
N GLU A 823 -8.56 -28.12 -39.48
CA GLU A 823 -7.18 -28.31 -38.97
C GLU A 823 -6.71 -27.05 -38.23
N LEU A 824 -7.34 -25.92 -38.50
CA LEU A 824 -7.32 -24.76 -37.62
C LEU A 824 -8.12 -25.09 -36.36
N SER A 825 -7.70 -24.56 -35.22
CA SER A 825 -8.27 -24.79 -33.89
C SER A 825 -9.80 -24.83 -33.86
N SER A 826 -10.37 -25.46 -32.83
CA SER A 826 -11.84 -25.50 -32.59
C SER A 826 -12.52 -24.13 -32.66
N GLU A 827 -11.77 -23.06 -32.40
CA GLU A 827 -12.15 -21.67 -32.67
C GLU A 827 -11.40 -21.16 -33.91
N ILE A 828 -12.09 -21.09 -35.06
CA ILE A 828 -11.44 -20.76 -36.33
C ILE A 828 -10.89 -19.34 -36.37
N GLU A 829 -11.54 -18.37 -35.73
CA GLU A 829 -11.06 -16.99 -35.67
C GLU A 829 -9.72 -16.84 -34.94
N VAL A 830 -9.39 -17.77 -34.04
CA VAL A 830 -8.11 -17.82 -33.34
C VAL A 830 -7.03 -18.41 -34.25
N GLY A 831 -7.33 -19.53 -34.91
CA GLY A 831 -6.41 -20.17 -35.86
C GLY A 831 -6.15 -19.32 -37.10
N ALA A 832 -7.21 -18.87 -37.78
CA ALA A 832 -7.14 -17.96 -38.93
C ALA A 832 -6.55 -16.60 -38.55
N GLY A 833 -6.77 -16.13 -37.31
CA GLY A 833 -6.18 -14.90 -36.78
C GLY A 833 -4.66 -14.86 -36.82
N GLN A 834 -3.99 -16.02 -36.73
CA GLN A 834 -2.52 -16.11 -36.84
C GLN A 834 -2.00 -15.80 -38.26
N PHE A 835 -2.86 -15.97 -39.27
CA PHE A 835 -2.51 -15.71 -40.66
C PHE A 835 -2.76 -14.25 -41.07
N VAL A 836 -3.56 -13.48 -40.31
CA VAL A 836 -3.80 -12.06 -40.57
C VAL A 836 -2.52 -11.25 -40.80
N PRO A 837 -1.52 -11.24 -39.87
CA PRO A 837 -0.29 -10.49 -40.08
C PRO A 837 0.55 -11.03 -41.24
N LEU A 838 0.47 -12.34 -41.51
CA LEU A 838 1.21 -12.96 -42.61
C LEU A 838 0.63 -12.58 -43.98
N ILE A 839 -0.69 -12.60 -44.11
CA ILE A 839 -1.42 -12.20 -45.31
C ILE A 839 -1.20 -10.70 -45.55
N GLN A 840 -1.34 -9.86 -44.50
CA GLN A 840 -1.11 -8.42 -44.61
C GLN A 840 0.32 -8.11 -45.07
N GLY A 841 1.33 -8.75 -44.46
CA GLY A 841 2.72 -8.60 -44.88
C GLY A 841 2.97 -9.03 -46.33
N CYS A 842 2.27 -10.05 -46.83
CA CYS A 842 2.32 -10.45 -48.23
C CYS A 842 1.71 -9.39 -49.15
N LEU A 843 0.53 -8.84 -48.80
CA LEU A 843 -0.14 -7.80 -49.59
C LEU A 843 0.69 -6.51 -49.66
N ASP A 844 1.42 -6.17 -48.60
CA ASP A 844 2.21 -4.94 -48.52
C ASP A 844 3.63 -5.07 -49.07
N TRP A 845 4.14 -6.29 -49.27
CA TRP A 845 5.52 -6.58 -49.67
C TRP A 845 5.97 -5.80 -50.91
N TYR A 846 5.14 -5.72 -51.96
CA TYR A 846 5.53 -5.03 -53.19
C TYR A 846 5.79 -3.53 -52.95
N SER A 847 4.91 -2.86 -52.20
CA SER A 847 5.04 -1.43 -51.90
C SER A 847 6.15 -1.10 -50.89
N THR A 848 6.43 -2.01 -49.96
CA THR A 848 7.30 -1.75 -48.80
C THR A 848 8.71 -2.30 -48.96
N ALA A 849 8.86 -3.47 -49.58
CA ALA A 849 10.16 -4.13 -49.76
C ALA A 849 10.69 -3.97 -51.19
N TRP A 850 9.85 -4.16 -52.21
CA TRP A 850 10.33 -4.16 -53.60
C TRP A 850 10.34 -2.77 -54.26
N GLY A 851 9.29 -1.98 -54.05
CA GLY A 851 9.14 -0.64 -54.63
C GLY A 851 10.35 0.29 -54.41
N PRO A 852 10.89 0.38 -53.18
CA PRO A 852 12.09 1.19 -52.92
C PRO A 852 13.32 0.71 -53.70
N ILE A 853 13.52 -0.61 -53.80
CA ILE A 853 14.64 -1.22 -54.52
C ILE A 853 14.52 -0.92 -56.01
N GLU A 854 13.31 -1.03 -56.57
CA GLU A 854 13.05 -0.71 -57.97
C GLU A 854 13.35 0.76 -58.30
N GLU A 855 12.95 1.69 -57.44
CA GLU A 855 13.24 3.11 -57.59
C GLU A 855 14.73 3.43 -57.45
N GLU A 856 15.43 2.78 -56.54
CA GLU A 856 16.88 2.95 -56.37
C GLU A 856 17.66 2.42 -57.59
N MET A 857 17.23 1.28 -58.16
CA MET A 857 17.80 0.75 -59.41
C MET A 857 17.63 1.73 -60.58
N LYS A 858 16.43 2.32 -60.73
CA LYS A 858 16.16 3.34 -61.77
C LYS A 858 17.04 4.57 -61.59
N LYS A 859 17.23 5.04 -60.35
CA LYS A 859 18.13 6.17 -60.03
C LYS A 859 19.59 5.89 -60.41
N LEU A 860 20.05 4.65 -60.22
CA LEU A 860 21.40 4.21 -60.60
C LEU A 860 21.56 3.98 -62.11
N GLY A 861 20.50 4.24 -62.89
CA GLY A 861 20.53 4.20 -64.35
C GLY A 861 20.15 2.85 -64.96
N LEU A 862 19.66 1.89 -64.18
CA LEU A 862 19.18 0.62 -64.72
C LEU A 862 17.85 0.83 -65.45
N ASP A 863 17.78 0.37 -66.70
CA ASP A 863 16.53 0.30 -67.45
C ASP A 863 15.73 -0.95 -67.06
N TRP A 864 14.95 -0.83 -65.99
CA TRP A 864 14.18 -1.93 -65.42
C TRP A 864 13.17 -2.54 -66.41
N ALA A 865 12.57 -1.73 -67.28
CA ALA A 865 11.64 -2.22 -68.31
C ALA A 865 12.33 -3.17 -69.28
N ARG A 866 13.54 -2.83 -69.71
CA ARG A 866 14.36 -3.66 -70.61
C ARG A 866 14.83 -4.97 -69.96
N VAL A 867 15.01 -4.99 -68.64
CA VAL A 867 15.35 -6.21 -67.88
C VAL A 867 14.15 -7.16 -67.80
N LEU A 868 12.95 -6.63 -67.56
CA LEU A 868 11.73 -7.43 -67.53
C LEU A 868 11.37 -8.02 -68.91
N GLU A 869 11.63 -7.30 -70.00
CA GLU A 869 11.44 -7.77 -71.38
C GLU A 869 12.26 -9.02 -71.73
N GLN A 870 13.42 -9.21 -71.11
CA GLN A 870 14.28 -10.39 -71.32
C GLN A 870 13.78 -11.65 -70.59
N SER A 871 12.87 -11.50 -69.65
CA SER A 871 12.32 -12.60 -68.87
C SER A 871 11.13 -13.22 -69.63
N ALA A 872 11.22 -14.52 -69.94
CA ALA A 872 10.19 -15.22 -70.71
C ALA A 872 8.82 -15.15 -70.01
N PRO A 873 7.70 -15.01 -70.75
CA PRO A 873 6.37 -15.03 -70.14
C PRO A 873 6.08 -16.40 -69.52
N VAL A 874 5.80 -16.42 -68.22
CA VAL A 874 5.46 -17.64 -67.48
C VAL A 874 3.96 -17.91 -67.58
N MET A 875 3.57 -19.05 -68.14
CA MET A 875 2.17 -19.50 -68.20
C MET A 875 1.78 -20.22 -66.90
N ALA A 876 1.64 -19.47 -65.80
CA ALA A 876 1.21 -19.99 -64.50
C ALA A 876 0.35 -18.95 -63.75
N SER A 877 -0.36 -19.37 -62.70
CA SER A 877 -1.00 -18.45 -61.76
C SER A 877 0.04 -17.50 -61.17
N HIS A 878 -0.28 -16.20 -61.11
CA HIS A 878 0.64 -15.14 -60.66
C HIS A 878 1.86 -14.93 -61.57
N ALA A 879 1.67 -15.05 -62.89
CA ALA A 879 2.69 -14.93 -63.94
C ALA A 879 3.61 -13.69 -63.81
N GLU A 880 3.07 -12.53 -63.45
CA GLU A 880 3.85 -11.29 -63.31
C GLU A 880 4.83 -11.34 -62.14
N LEU A 881 4.43 -11.92 -61.01
CA LEU A 881 5.28 -12.12 -59.85
C LEU A 881 6.38 -13.16 -60.14
N LEU A 882 6.04 -14.24 -60.86
CA LEU A 882 7.00 -15.27 -61.25
C LEU A 882 8.03 -14.74 -62.25
N ARG A 883 7.59 -13.89 -63.18
CA ARG A 883 8.46 -13.18 -64.12
C ARG A 883 9.40 -12.21 -63.40
N LEU A 884 8.90 -11.48 -62.40
CA LEU A 884 9.74 -10.67 -61.51
C LEU A 884 10.77 -11.54 -60.78
N ARG A 885 10.34 -12.66 -60.16
CA ARG A 885 11.26 -13.59 -59.48
C ARG A 885 12.36 -14.09 -60.41
N GLU A 886 12.02 -14.46 -61.65
CA GLU A 886 12.98 -14.95 -62.64
C GLU A 886 13.96 -13.86 -63.09
N ALA A 887 13.46 -12.66 -63.40
CA ALA A 887 14.28 -11.50 -63.76
C ALA A 887 15.32 -11.18 -62.68
N VAL A 888 14.88 -11.18 -61.42
CA VAL A 888 15.71 -10.76 -60.29
C VAL A 888 16.68 -11.87 -59.86
N THR A 889 16.33 -13.15 -60.05
CA THR A 889 17.19 -14.29 -59.68
C THR A 889 18.25 -14.59 -60.75
N ASN A 890 17.89 -14.50 -62.03
CA ASN A 890 18.74 -15.01 -63.12
C ASN A 890 19.39 -13.91 -63.96
N VAL A 891 18.73 -12.77 -64.15
CA VAL A 891 19.19 -11.71 -65.08
C VAL A 891 19.89 -10.58 -64.31
N LEU A 892 19.23 -10.07 -63.27
CA LEU A 892 19.72 -8.91 -62.52
C LEU A 892 21.10 -9.11 -61.84
N PRO A 893 21.44 -10.27 -61.23
CA PRO A 893 22.72 -10.41 -60.54
C PRO A 893 23.93 -10.32 -61.49
N ALA A 894 23.79 -10.84 -62.72
CA ALA A 894 24.82 -10.75 -63.74
C ALA A 894 25.02 -9.29 -64.23
N LEU A 895 23.91 -8.57 -64.43
CA LEU A 895 23.92 -7.15 -64.82
C LEU A 895 24.56 -6.25 -63.76
N VAL A 896 24.21 -6.45 -62.48
CA VAL A 896 24.77 -5.70 -61.36
C VAL A 896 26.25 -6.01 -61.17
N THR A 897 26.65 -7.29 -61.25
CA THR A 897 28.07 -7.70 -61.10
C THR A 897 28.94 -7.10 -62.20
N SER A 898 28.47 -7.13 -63.45
CA SER A 898 29.18 -6.50 -64.57
C SER A 898 29.28 -4.98 -64.42
N GLN A 899 28.22 -4.31 -63.94
CA GLN A 899 28.25 -2.87 -63.68
C GLN A 899 29.22 -2.49 -62.54
N VAL A 900 29.27 -3.28 -61.47
CA VAL A 900 30.26 -3.09 -60.39
C VAL A 900 31.69 -3.24 -60.93
N ALA A 901 31.94 -4.23 -61.79
CA ALA A 901 33.25 -4.41 -62.41
C ALA A 901 33.63 -3.22 -63.32
N ARG A 902 32.70 -2.72 -64.14
CA ARG A 902 32.91 -1.53 -64.98
C ARG A 902 33.27 -0.29 -64.16
N LEU A 903 32.58 -0.05 -63.05
CA LEU A 903 32.83 1.11 -62.21
C LEU A 903 34.14 0.99 -61.42
N ARG A 904 34.51 -0.21 -60.96
CA ARG A 904 35.82 -0.46 -60.34
C ARG A 904 36.97 -0.25 -61.32
N HIS A 905 36.82 -0.72 -62.56
CA HIS A 905 37.81 -0.47 -63.60
C HIS A 905 37.96 1.03 -63.89
N ALA A 906 36.85 1.77 -64.03
CA ALA A 906 36.88 3.22 -64.19
C ALA A 906 37.50 3.97 -63.00
N GLN A 907 37.33 3.45 -61.77
CA GLN A 907 37.96 3.99 -60.55
C GLN A 907 39.49 3.83 -60.58
N VAL A 908 39.98 2.63 -60.91
CA VAL A 908 41.43 2.34 -61.01
C VAL A 908 42.08 3.20 -62.10
N GLN A 909 41.45 3.31 -63.26
CA GLN A 909 41.91 4.16 -64.37
C GLN A 909 42.02 5.63 -63.97
N ARG A 910 41.01 6.19 -63.27
CA ARG A 910 41.07 7.58 -62.78
C ARG A 910 42.20 7.77 -61.77
N ALA A 911 42.39 6.82 -60.85
CA ALA A 911 43.45 6.89 -59.85
C ALA A 911 44.86 6.86 -60.49
N MET A 912 45.08 5.99 -61.49
CA MET A 912 46.34 5.93 -62.22
C MET A 912 46.66 7.23 -62.99
N VAL A 913 45.65 7.81 -63.66
CA VAL A 913 45.80 9.09 -64.37
C VAL A 913 46.10 10.24 -63.40
N GLU A 914 45.49 10.23 -62.21
CA GLU A 914 45.74 11.24 -61.18
C GLU A 914 47.15 11.14 -60.60
N VAL A 915 47.65 9.92 -60.34
CA VAL A 915 49.04 9.70 -59.89
C VAL A 915 50.03 10.17 -60.96
N SER A 916 49.80 9.84 -62.23
CA SER A 916 50.66 10.30 -63.35
C SER A 916 50.70 11.84 -63.42
N LYS A 917 49.54 12.51 -63.42
CA LYS A 917 49.46 13.98 -63.47
C LYS A 917 50.15 14.67 -62.29
N ARG A 918 50.11 14.04 -61.11
CA ARG A 918 50.78 14.57 -59.91
C ARG A 918 52.29 14.42 -60.02
N LEU A 919 52.80 13.27 -60.46
CA LEU A 919 54.23 13.06 -60.67
C LEU A 919 54.81 14.02 -61.73
N ASP A 920 54.10 14.24 -62.83
CA ASP A 920 54.49 15.19 -63.88
C ASP A 920 54.59 16.64 -63.40
N ALA A 921 53.96 16.99 -62.25
CA ALA A 921 54.00 18.34 -61.69
C ALA A 921 55.26 18.63 -60.85
N PHE A 922 56.03 17.60 -60.48
CA PHE A 922 57.24 17.74 -59.65
C PHE A 922 58.56 17.62 -60.45
N GLY A 923 58.49 17.50 -61.78
CA GLY A 923 59.65 17.48 -62.68
C GLY A 923 59.93 16.12 -63.27
#